data_AF-A0AA40RWU8-F1
#
_entry.id   AF-A0AA40RWU8-F1
#
_cell.length_a   1.000
_cell.length_b   1.000
_cell.length_c   1.000
_cell.angle_alpha   90.00
_cell.angle_beta   90.00
_cell.angle_gamma   90.00
#
_symmetry.space_group_name_H-M   'P 1'
#
loop_
_entity.id
_entity.type
_entity.pdbx_description
1 polymer ?
#
loop_
_entity_poly.entity_id
_entity_poly.type
_entity_poly.pdbx_seq_one_letter_code
_entity_poly.pdbx_strand_id
1 'polypeptide(L)'
;MFAPLLKKLFGSKNEREVKRMLKAVQAVNALEEQMLSLSDEQLRSKTEEFKARLEKGETLDQILPEAFAVCREAGKRVMGMRHFDVQLIGGMTLHEGRIAEMRTGEGKTLVATLAVYLNALAGKGVHVVTVNDYLARRDANWMRPLYEFLGLTVGIVTPFQPPEEKRAAYAADITYGTNNEFGFDYLRDNMAFSLQEKNQRELNFAVIDEVDSILIDEARTPLIISGQAEDSSKLYQQINQLIPRLKQHIEEEEGVVTQEGHFSIDEKTRQVELNEQGHQYIEELLTAAGLLAEGESLYSAHNLGLLTHVYAGLRAHKLFHRNVEYIVQNNQVLLIDEHTGRTMPGRRLSEGLHQAIEAKEGLQIQPESQTLASTTFQNYFRLYKKLAGMTGTADTEAFEFQQIYNLPVVVIPTNKPLARKDFNDLVYLTQEEKFAAIIADIKECREQGRPVLVGTATIETSEYVSRLLEKEGIEHKVLNAKHHDKEAEIIAQAGRPGAVTIATNMAGRGTDILLGGNWEVEVAALENPTEEQVAQIKADWQKRHQQLLEAGGLHVIASERHESRRIDNQLRGRAGRQGDPGSSRFYLSLEDSLMRIFASDRVKNFMKALGMESGEAIEHRMVTNAIEKAQRKVEGRNFDMRKQLLEYDDVANEQRKVIYHMRNSLLAADEIGQTIAEFRQEVLDASISAHIPPQSLPEQWDIPGLEAVLYSDFGARLPIQQWLDEDEKLYEETLREKIMQALLADYQEKEELAGPEALRTFEKQIVLRVLDDLWKEHLSTMDHLRHGIHLRGYAQKNPKQEYKRESFALFQDLLESIKRDSIRVLSHVQVRREDPAEEEARLRREAEELAKRMQFQHAEVSALDQPEEQPEVAGQPDVAVAPVRTEPKIGRNEPCPCGSGKKYKHCHGQVQ
;
A
#
# COMPACT_ATOMS: atom_id res chain seq x y z
N MET A 1 -15.70 39.07 18.30
CA MET A 1 -15.87 40.36 17.57
C MET A 1 -14.63 40.79 16.78
N PHE A 2 -13.40 40.73 17.32
CA PHE A 2 -12.21 41.24 16.61
C PHE A 2 -11.76 40.46 15.36
N ALA A 3 -11.87 39.13 15.34
CA ALA A 3 -11.34 38.31 14.24
C ALA A 3 -11.89 38.65 12.82
N PRO A 4 -13.19 38.90 12.61
CA PRO A 4 -13.70 39.38 11.32
C PRO A 4 -13.10 40.73 10.87
N LEU A 5 -12.85 41.65 11.80
CA LEU A 5 -12.26 42.96 11.49
C LEU A 5 -10.80 42.81 11.07
N LEU A 6 -10.03 41.98 11.79
CA LEU A 6 -8.64 41.65 11.44
C LEU A 6 -8.54 40.92 10.10
N LYS A 7 -9.44 39.97 9.81
CA LYS A 7 -9.53 39.32 8.49
C LYS A 7 -9.81 40.34 7.38
N LYS A 8 -10.66 41.35 7.63
CA LYS A 8 -11.00 42.38 6.63
C LYS A 8 -9.90 43.42 6.42
N LEU A 9 -9.05 43.67 7.43
CA LEU A 9 -7.95 44.64 7.36
C LEU A 9 -6.64 44.05 6.80
N PHE A 10 -6.29 42.83 7.16
CA PHE A 10 -5.01 42.19 6.79
C PHE A 10 -5.15 41.01 5.81
N GLY A 11 -6.38 40.64 5.44
CA GLY A 11 -6.68 39.43 4.69
C GLY A 11 -6.44 38.13 5.49
N SER A 12 -6.93 37.01 4.96
CA SER A 12 -6.59 35.67 5.49
C SER A 12 -5.12 35.29 5.21
N LYS A 13 -4.64 34.21 5.85
CA LYS A 13 -3.33 33.60 5.53
C LYS A 13 -3.24 33.28 4.04
N ASN A 14 -4.28 32.64 3.49
CA ASN A 14 -4.35 32.23 2.09
C ASN A 14 -4.24 33.42 1.11
N GLU A 15 -4.98 34.51 1.36
CA GLU A 15 -4.92 35.72 0.54
C GLU A 15 -3.51 36.34 0.49
N ARG A 16 -2.73 36.24 1.57
CA ARG A 16 -1.34 36.72 1.61
C ARG A 16 -0.38 35.81 0.83
N GLU A 17 -0.54 34.50 0.92
CA GLU A 17 0.25 33.55 0.14
C GLU A 17 0.00 33.69 -1.36
N VAL A 18 -1.27 33.75 -1.79
CA VAL A 18 -1.65 34.02 -3.19
C VAL A 18 -1.10 35.37 -3.66
N LYS A 19 -1.18 36.42 -2.84
CA LYS A 19 -0.61 37.75 -3.15
C LYS A 19 0.93 37.78 -3.17
N ARG A 20 1.61 36.86 -2.49
CA ARG A 20 3.07 36.66 -2.59
C ARG A 20 3.42 36.03 -3.93
N MET A 21 2.77 34.91 -4.28
CA MET A 21 3.01 34.18 -5.53
C MET A 21 2.64 35.00 -6.78
N LEU A 22 1.60 35.86 -6.72
CA LEU A 22 1.26 36.77 -7.82
C LEU A 22 2.40 37.70 -8.26
N LYS A 23 3.38 38.01 -7.38
CA LYS A 23 4.59 38.76 -7.79
C LYS A 23 5.53 37.94 -8.67
N ALA A 24 5.65 36.64 -8.40
CA ALA A 24 6.43 35.72 -9.22
C ALA A 24 5.70 35.39 -10.53
N VAL A 25 4.36 35.34 -10.55
CA VAL A 25 3.57 35.30 -11.80
C VAL A 25 3.90 36.50 -12.69
N GLN A 26 4.00 37.72 -12.13
CA GLN A 26 4.40 38.91 -12.88
C GLN A 26 5.81 38.78 -13.50
N ALA A 27 6.76 38.16 -12.79
CA ALA A 27 8.10 37.87 -13.35
C ALA A 27 8.05 36.83 -14.48
N VAL A 28 7.31 35.73 -14.31
CA VAL A 28 7.11 34.70 -15.36
C VAL A 28 6.41 35.28 -16.60
N ASN A 29 5.47 36.21 -16.41
CA ASN A 29 4.77 36.89 -17.51
C ASN A 29 5.68 37.90 -18.22
N ALA A 30 6.57 38.62 -17.51
CA ALA A 30 7.54 39.53 -18.10
C ALA A 30 8.60 38.83 -19.00
N LEU A 31 8.82 37.52 -18.81
CA LEU A 31 9.72 36.72 -19.65
C LEU A 31 9.05 36.14 -20.92
N GLU A 32 7.73 36.32 -21.13
CA GLU A 32 7.02 35.64 -22.23
C GLU A 32 7.52 36.05 -23.62
N GLU A 33 7.75 37.35 -23.86
CA GLU A 33 8.29 37.84 -25.14
C GLU A 33 9.70 37.29 -25.43
N GLN A 34 10.51 37.10 -24.39
CA GLN A 34 11.86 36.53 -24.52
C GLN A 34 11.79 35.06 -24.92
N MET A 35 10.98 34.25 -24.23
CA MET A 35 10.83 32.82 -24.56
C MET A 35 10.19 32.61 -25.93
N LEU A 36 9.24 33.47 -26.33
CA LEU A 36 8.66 33.48 -27.67
C LEU A 36 9.70 33.73 -28.78
N SER A 37 10.75 34.51 -28.50
CA SER A 37 11.81 34.81 -29.47
C SER A 37 12.83 33.68 -29.66
N LEU A 38 12.86 32.67 -28.78
CA LEU A 38 13.78 31.54 -28.87
C LEU A 38 13.31 30.52 -29.91
N SER A 39 14.25 29.98 -30.68
CA SER A 39 14.03 28.73 -31.44
C SER A 39 13.87 27.53 -30.50
N ASP A 40 13.32 26.42 -30.99
CA ASP A 40 13.08 25.22 -30.18
C ASP A 40 14.38 24.61 -29.63
N GLU A 41 15.48 24.65 -30.40
CA GLU A 41 16.80 24.22 -29.95
C GLU A 41 17.31 25.09 -28.79
N GLN A 42 17.14 26.42 -28.88
CA GLN A 42 17.50 27.34 -27.80
C GLN A 42 16.62 27.14 -26.56
N LEU A 43 15.30 26.95 -26.75
CA LEU A 43 14.35 26.72 -25.67
C LEU A 43 14.62 25.39 -24.94
N ARG A 44 15.06 24.35 -25.66
CA ARG A 44 15.55 23.09 -25.08
C ARG A 44 16.90 23.25 -24.38
N SER A 45 17.82 24.04 -24.94
CA SER A 45 19.15 24.25 -24.35
C SER A 45 19.10 24.89 -22.95
N LYS A 46 18.01 25.61 -22.63
CA LYS A 46 17.77 26.16 -21.28
C LYS A 46 17.78 25.11 -20.17
N THR A 47 17.38 23.87 -20.44
CA THR A 47 17.42 22.79 -19.44
C THR A 47 18.85 22.49 -18.98
N GLU A 48 19.81 22.43 -19.90
CA GLU A 48 21.23 22.24 -19.57
C GLU A 48 21.86 23.52 -18.99
N GLU A 49 21.43 24.71 -19.44
CA GLU A 49 21.82 25.97 -18.79
C GLU A 49 21.41 26.00 -17.30
N PHE A 50 20.18 25.58 -16.98
CA PHE A 50 19.70 25.52 -15.60
C PHE A 50 20.44 24.46 -14.78
N LYS A 51 20.66 23.24 -15.30
CA LYS A 51 21.49 22.22 -14.62
C LYS A 51 22.88 22.78 -14.27
N ALA A 52 23.56 23.38 -15.25
CA ALA A 52 24.87 24.00 -15.08
C ALA A 52 24.86 25.29 -14.23
N ARG A 53 23.70 25.82 -13.85
CA ARG A 53 23.54 26.91 -12.86
C ARG A 53 23.35 26.34 -11.44
N LEU A 54 22.55 25.28 -11.30
CA LEU A 54 22.38 24.55 -10.03
C LEU A 54 23.71 23.92 -9.57
N GLU A 55 24.50 23.35 -10.47
CA GLU A 55 25.86 22.84 -10.18
C GLU A 55 26.82 23.93 -9.65
N LYS A 56 26.58 25.20 -10.01
CA LYS A 56 27.35 26.36 -9.53
C LYS A 56 26.81 26.94 -8.22
N GLY A 57 25.79 26.32 -7.63
CA GLY A 57 25.22 26.71 -6.34
C GLY A 57 24.03 27.69 -6.40
N GLU A 58 23.46 27.95 -7.59
CA GLU A 58 22.17 28.64 -7.68
C GLU A 58 21.03 27.73 -7.18
N THR A 59 19.96 28.28 -6.60
CA THR A 59 18.84 27.49 -6.05
C THR A 59 17.67 27.35 -7.03
N LEU A 60 16.83 26.32 -6.81
CA LEU A 60 15.60 26.12 -7.56
C LEU A 60 14.65 27.35 -7.48
N ASP A 61 14.57 28.02 -6.33
CA ASP A 61 13.77 29.23 -6.16
C ASP A 61 14.28 30.42 -7.01
N GLN A 62 15.59 30.49 -7.25
CA GLN A 62 16.20 31.56 -8.05
C GLN A 62 15.91 31.37 -9.54
N ILE A 63 16.06 30.15 -10.07
CA ILE A 63 15.76 29.82 -11.47
C ILE A 63 14.25 29.68 -11.76
N LEU A 64 13.39 29.58 -10.74
CA LEU A 64 11.95 29.30 -10.88
C LEU A 64 11.25 30.18 -11.93
N PRO A 65 11.43 31.51 -11.98
CA PRO A 65 10.70 32.34 -12.95
C PRO A 65 11.08 32.04 -14.39
N GLU A 66 12.36 31.76 -14.66
CA GLU A 66 12.84 31.38 -15.98
C GLU A 66 12.38 29.96 -16.34
N ALA A 67 12.53 29.00 -15.43
CA ALA A 67 12.13 27.61 -15.63
C ALA A 67 10.61 27.47 -15.88
N PHE A 68 9.77 28.24 -15.18
CA PHE A 68 8.33 28.27 -15.41
C PHE A 68 7.97 28.95 -16.74
N ALA A 69 8.68 30.01 -17.14
CA ALA A 69 8.48 30.65 -18.44
C ALA A 69 8.85 29.72 -19.61
N VAL A 70 9.96 28.98 -19.49
CA VAL A 70 10.41 27.94 -20.45
C VAL A 70 9.39 26.80 -20.54
N CYS A 71 8.97 26.23 -19.41
CA CYS A 71 8.00 25.13 -19.37
C CYS A 71 6.63 25.54 -19.96
N ARG A 72 6.17 26.77 -19.68
CA ARG A 72 4.93 27.31 -20.27
C ARG A 72 5.02 27.49 -21.78
N GLU A 73 6.13 28.02 -22.29
CA GLU A 73 6.30 28.22 -23.73
C GLU A 73 6.43 26.88 -24.47
N ALA A 74 7.13 25.90 -23.89
CA ALA A 74 7.17 24.54 -24.43
C ALA A 74 5.77 23.88 -24.43
N GLY A 75 4.98 24.04 -23.36
CA GLY A 75 3.59 23.54 -23.31
C GLY A 75 2.68 24.17 -24.38
N LYS A 76 2.86 25.46 -24.64
CA LYS A 76 2.19 26.20 -25.71
C LYS A 76 2.59 25.71 -27.11
N ARG A 77 3.87 25.40 -27.35
CA ARG A 77 4.37 24.92 -28.65
C ARG A 77 4.00 23.46 -28.93
N VAL A 78 4.25 22.57 -27.97
CA VAL A 78 4.14 21.12 -28.15
C VAL A 78 2.71 20.61 -27.95
N MET A 79 1.96 21.22 -27.02
CA MET A 79 0.61 20.76 -26.63
C MET A 79 -0.50 21.75 -27.01
N GLY A 80 -0.16 22.95 -27.49
CA GLY A 80 -1.12 24.05 -27.67
C GLY A 80 -1.61 24.69 -26.36
N MET A 81 -1.05 24.29 -25.21
CA MET A 81 -1.57 24.64 -23.88
C MET A 81 -0.64 25.61 -23.14
N ARG A 82 -0.98 26.91 -23.18
CA ARG A 82 -0.32 27.93 -22.33
C ARG A 82 -0.93 27.90 -20.93
N HIS A 83 -0.12 27.69 -19.90
CA HIS A 83 -0.56 27.78 -18.50
C HIS A 83 -1.18 29.16 -18.18
N PHE A 84 -2.27 29.15 -17.40
CA PHE A 84 -2.90 30.34 -16.84
C PHE A 84 -2.15 30.86 -15.59
N ASP A 85 -2.36 32.12 -15.24
CA ASP A 85 -1.75 32.75 -14.05
C ASP A 85 -2.07 31.97 -12.75
N VAL A 86 -3.30 31.44 -12.61
CA VAL A 86 -3.68 30.60 -11.46
C VAL A 86 -2.96 29.24 -11.44
N GLN A 87 -2.61 28.71 -12.62
CA GLN A 87 -1.83 27.46 -12.74
C GLN A 87 -0.36 27.68 -12.38
N LEU A 88 0.20 28.87 -12.67
CA LEU A 88 1.54 29.25 -12.19
C LEU A 88 1.58 29.33 -10.65
N ILE A 89 0.52 29.82 -10.00
CA ILE A 89 0.39 29.82 -8.52
C ILE A 89 0.27 28.38 -7.99
N GLY A 90 -0.48 27.51 -8.67
CA GLY A 90 -0.53 26.08 -8.35
C GLY A 90 0.84 25.40 -8.44
N GLY A 91 1.59 25.65 -9.51
CA GLY A 91 2.95 25.12 -9.70
C GLY A 91 3.93 25.61 -8.62
N MET A 92 3.86 26.89 -8.23
CA MET A 92 4.64 27.42 -7.10
C MET A 92 4.24 26.78 -5.77
N THR A 93 2.95 26.58 -5.53
CA THR A 93 2.43 25.89 -4.34
C THR A 93 2.98 24.46 -4.23
N LEU A 94 2.99 23.72 -5.35
CA LEU A 94 3.59 22.40 -5.41
C LEU A 94 5.12 22.45 -5.19
N HIS A 95 5.82 23.43 -5.76
CA HIS A 95 7.26 23.57 -5.56
C HIS A 95 7.63 23.83 -4.09
N GLU A 96 6.82 24.59 -3.36
CA GLU A 96 7.04 24.93 -1.95
C GLU A 96 6.74 23.78 -0.96
N GLY A 97 6.38 22.58 -1.44
CA GLY A 97 6.06 21.45 -0.58
C GLY A 97 4.71 21.61 0.13
N ARG A 98 3.68 22.03 -0.62
CA ARG A 98 2.34 22.35 -0.11
C ARG A 98 1.26 21.66 -0.93
N ILE A 99 0.02 21.72 -0.44
CA ILE A 99 -1.15 21.25 -1.17
C ILE A 99 -1.83 22.41 -1.90
N ALA A 100 -1.98 22.28 -3.22
CA ALA A 100 -2.75 23.20 -4.06
C ALA A 100 -4.22 22.72 -4.17
N GLU A 101 -5.16 23.40 -3.52
CA GLU A 101 -6.57 23.20 -3.82
C GLU A 101 -6.94 23.96 -5.11
N MET A 102 -7.19 23.21 -6.18
CA MET A 102 -7.56 23.70 -7.50
C MET A 102 -8.78 22.92 -7.99
N ARG A 103 -9.89 23.63 -8.28
CA ARG A 103 -11.16 23.00 -8.68
C ARG A 103 -11.00 22.14 -9.94
N THR A 104 -11.81 21.10 -10.06
CA THR A 104 -11.76 20.18 -11.20
C THR A 104 -12.05 20.93 -12.51
N GLY A 105 -11.29 20.65 -13.56
CA GLY A 105 -11.26 21.45 -14.79
C GLY A 105 -10.33 22.67 -14.77
N GLU A 106 -9.59 22.96 -13.68
CA GLU A 106 -8.50 23.96 -13.68
C GLU A 106 -7.15 23.40 -14.18
N GLY A 107 -7.14 22.20 -14.78
CA GLY A 107 -5.96 21.63 -15.45
C GLY A 107 -4.86 21.08 -14.53
N LYS A 108 -5.22 20.40 -13.43
CA LYS A 108 -4.28 19.88 -12.42
C LYS A 108 -3.06 19.13 -13.01
N THR A 109 -3.25 18.22 -13.94
CA THR A 109 -2.15 17.49 -14.60
C THR A 109 -1.13 18.45 -15.25
N LEU A 110 -1.61 19.48 -15.94
CA LEU A 110 -0.76 20.52 -16.55
C LEU A 110 -0.10 21.42 -15.50
N VAL A 111 -0.76 21.69 -14.37
CA VAL A 111 -0.17 22.45 -13.23
C VAL A 111 1.06 21.74 -12.67
N ALA A 112 0.99 20.41 -12.51
CA ALA A 112 2.11 19.61 -12.00
C ALA A 112 3.37 19.76 -12.85
N THR A 113 3.25 19.89 -14.18
CA THR A 113 4.41 19.99 -15.10
C THR A 113 5.41 21.08 -14.72
N LEU A 114 4.95 22.21 -14.19
CA LEU A 114 5.79 23.34 -13.76
C LEU A 114 6.70 22.95 -12.59
N ALA A 115 6.12 22.34 -11.55
CA ALA A 115 6.85 21.90 -10.36
C ALA A 115 7.71 20.67 -10.67
N VAL A 116 7.18 19.71 -11.43
CA VAL A 116 7.90 18.50 -11.83
C VAL A 116 9.13 18.85 -12.67
N TYR A 117 8.99 19.67 -13.72
CA TYR A 117 10.12 20.15 -14.53
C TYR A 117 11.20 20.80 -13.66
N LEU A 118 10.83 21.81 -12.87
CA LEU A 118 11.79 22.54 -12.03
C LEU A 118 12.57 21.63 -11.07
N ASN A 119 11.96 20.57 -10.54
CA ASN A 119 12.59 19.73 -9.52
C ASN A 119 13.32 18.52 -10.12
N ALA A 120 12.97 18.13 -11.35
CA ALA A 120 13.74 17.18 -12.16
C ALA A 120 15.11 17.74 -12.57
N LEU A 121 15.26 19.06 -12.74
CA LEU A 121 16.54 19.73 -13.02
C LEU A 121 17.64 19.43 -11.99
N ALA A 122 17.29 18.97 -10.78
CA ALA A 122 18.25 18.55 -9.75
C ALA A 122 18.82 17.14 -9.95
N GLY A 123 18.41 16.38 -10.97
CA GLY A 123 18.90 15.03 -11.31
C GLY A 123 18.52 13.90 -10.33
N LYS A 124 17.89 14.23 -9.19
CA LYS A 124 17.53 13.29 -8.12
C LYS A 124 16.16 12.65 -8.27
N GLY A 125 15.43 13.00 -9.34
CA GLY A 125 14.13 12.43 -9.65
C GLY A 125 12.92 13.14 -9.05
N VAL A 126 11.77 12.94 -9.70
CA VAL A 126 10.45 13.34 -9.20
C VAL A 126 9.48 12.18 -9.39
N HIS A 127 8.77 11.79 -8.33
CA HIS A 127 7.68 10.82 -8.39
C HIS A 127 6.34 11.55 -8.51
N VAL A 128 5.54 11.21 -9.52
CA VAL A 128 4.17 11.71 -9.70
C VAL A 128 3.21 10.58 -9.37
N VAL A 129 2.47 10.76 -8.27
CA VAL A 129 1.61 9.73 -7.67
C VAL A 129 0.16 9.99 -8.08
N THR A 130 -0.52 8.95 -8.55
CA THR A 130 -1.93 8.99 -8.96
C THR A 130 -2.71 7.84 -8.32
N VAL A 131 -4.04 7.89 -8.42
CA VAL A 131 -4.96 6.94 -7.76
C VAL A 131 -5.02 5.56 -8.42
N ASN A 132 -4.69 5.44 -9.72
CA ASN A 132 -4.66 4.15 -10.41
C ASN A 132 -3.71 4.15 -11.63
N ASP A 133 -3.34 2.95 -12.08
CA ASP A 133 -2.34 2.77 -13.15
C ASP A 133 -2.78 3.34 -14.50
N TYR A 134 -4.09 3.42 -14.76
CA TYR A 134 -4.64 4.09 -15.95
C TYR A 134 -4.31 5.58 -15.93
N LEU A 135 -4.57 6.29 -14.82
CA LEU A 135 -4.23 7.70 -14.67
C LEU A 135 -2.71 7.92 -14.71
N ALA A 136 -1.92 7.07 -14.05
CA ALA A 136 -0.46 7.12 -14.14
C ALA A 136 0.03 7.03 -15.60
N ARG A 137 -0.45 6.03 -16.35
CA ARG A 137 -0.06 5.77 -17.74
C ARG A 137 -0.56 6.85 -18.70
N ARG A 138 -1.78 7.34 -18.51
CA ARG A 138 -2.39 8.40 -19.31
C ARG A 138 -1.66 9.71 -19.12
N ASP A 139 -1.49 10.17 -17.87
CA ASP A 139 -0.92 11.49 -17.58
C ASP A 139 0.58 11.53 -17.90
N ALA A 140 1.31 10.43 -17.66
CA ALA A 140 2.68 10.28 -18.14
C ALA A 140 2.79 10.47 -19.65
N ASN A 141 2.01 9.73 -20.44
CA ASN A 141 2.11 9.77 -21.90
C ASN A 141 1.51 11.05 -22.51
N TRP A 142 0.54 11.69 -21.84
CA TRP A 142 -0.02 12.97 -22.26
C TRP A 142 0.96 14.13 -22.02
N MET A 143 1.70 14.11 -20.91
CA MET A 143 2.73 15.13 -20.61
C MET A 143 4.12 14.78 -21.18
N ARG A 144 4.36 13.53 -21.60
CA ARG A 144 5.63 13.06 -22.18
C ARG A 144 6.19 13.96 -23.28
N PRO A 145 5.41 14.44 -24.28
CA PRO A 145 5.94 15.31 -25.34
C PRO A 145 6.56 16.61 -24.81
N LEU A 146 5.97 17.20 -23.76
CA LEU A 146 6.50 18.41 -23.11
C LEU A 146 7.83 18.14 -22.41
N TYR A 147 7.90 17.05 -21.64
CA TYR A 147 9.12 16.68 -20.91
C TYR A 147 10.26 16.28 -21.85
N GLU A 148 9.98 15.47 -22.88
CA GLU A 148 10.99 15.00 -23.84
C GLU A 148 11.47 16.11 -24.78
N PHE A 149 10.59 17.07 -25.15
CA PHE A 149 10.99 18.30 -25.83
C PHE A 149 11.98 19.13 -24.99
N LEU A 150 11.73 19.21 -23.68
CA LEU A 150 12.64 19.83 -22.70
C LEU A 150 13.82 18.90 -22.31
N GLY A 151 14.02 17.77 -22.99
CA GLY A 151 15.16 16.89 -22.77
C GLY A 151 15.15 16.10 -21.46
N LEU A 152 14.00 15.98 -20.79
CA LEU A 152 13.81 15.10 -19.63
C LEU A 152 13.19 13.76 -20.04
N THR A 153 13.52 12.71 -19.29
CA THR A 153 13.02 11.34 -19.48
C THR A 153 11.84 11.02 -18.55
N VAL A 154 10.88 10.23 -19.05
CA VAL A 154 9.64 9.89 -18.32
C VAL A 154 9.44 8.37 -18.23
N GLY A 155 9.55 7.84 -17.02
CA GLY A 155 9.24 6.46 -16.65
C GLY A 155 7.80 6.30 -16.13
N ILE A 156 7.29 5.07 -16.21
CA ILE A 156 5.97 4.67 -15.71
C ILE A 156 6.13 3.35 -14.96
N VAL A 157 5.76 3.31 -13.68
CA VAL A 157 5.76 2.08 -12.88
C VAL A 157 4.34 1.53 -12.72
N THR A 158 4.17 0.23 -12.92
CA THR A 158 2.90 -0.51 -12.79
C THR A 158 3.15 -1.91 -12.20
N PRO A 159 2.12 -2.60 -11.68
CA PRO A 159 2.24 -3.97 -11.18
C PRO A 159 2.84 -4.92 -12.22
N PHE A 160 3.56 -5.93 -11.73
CA PHE A 160 4.11 -7.07 -12.48
C PHE A 160 5.07 -6.73 -13.64
N GLN A 161 5.63 -5.52 -13.69
CA GLN A 161 6.70 -5.18 -14.63
C GLN A 161 7.98 -6.00 -14.40
N PRO A 162 8.75 -6.32 -15.47
CA PRO A 162 10.09 -6.88 -15.34
C PRO A 162 11.03 -5.98 -14.51
N PRO A 163 11.90 -6.53 -13.64
CA PRO A 163 12.80 -5.72 -12.81
C PRO A 163 13.77 -4.82 -13.56
N GLU A 164 14.09 -5.12 -14.82
CA GLU A 164 14.90 -4.24 -15.68
C GLU A 164 14.10 -3.01 -16.17
N GLU A 165 12.88 -3.22 -16.65
CA GLU A 165 11.98 -2.12 -17.06
C GLU A 165 11.62 -1.23 -15.88
N LYS A 166 11.35 -1.82 -14.71
CA LYS A 166 11.00 -1.08 -13.49
C LYS A 166 12.19 -0.25 -12.95
N ARG A 167 13.41 -0.79 -12.92
CA ARG A 167 14.63 -0.02 -12.61
C ARG A 167 14.84 1.13 -13.60
N ALA A 168 14.64 0.90 -14.90
CA ALA A 168 14.72 1.97 -15.91
C ALA A 168 13.66 3.07 -15.70
N ALA A 169 12.43 2.71 -15.32
CA ALA A 169 11.36 3.65 -15.02
C ALA A 169 11.63 4.52 -13.78
N TYR A 170 12.32 3.98 -12.77
CA TYR A 170 12.79 4.75 -11.61
C TYR A 170 14.06 5.57 -11.86
N ALA A 171 14.88 5.19 -12.84
CA ALA A 171 16.08 5.93 -13.23
C ALA A 171 15.76 7.22 -14.02
N ALA A 172 14.69 7.20 -14.84
CA ALA A 172 14.22 8.36 -15.61
C ALA A 172 13.98 9.60 -14.74
N ASP A 173 14.16 10.82 -15.26
CA ASP A 173 14.07 12.08 -14.49
C ASP A 173 12.72 12.24 -13.74
N ILE A 174 11.65 11.72 -14.34
CA ILE A 174 10.28 11.77 -13.83
C ILE A 174 9.69 10.36 -13.88
N THR A 175 9.12 9.89 -12.77
CA THR A 175 8.48 8.56 -12.68
C THR A 175 7.01 8.72 -12.28
N TYR A 176 6.09 8.27 -13.12
CA TYR A 176 4.66 8.21 -12.80
C TYR A 176 4.28 6.83 -12.26
N GLY A 177 3.35 6.78 -11.29
CA GLY A 177 2.88 5.53 -10.72
C GLY A 177 1.71 5.70 -9.74
N THR A 178 1.38 4.61 -9.03
CA THR A 178 0.40 4.59 -7.95
C THR A 178 1.06 4.58 -6.58
N ASN A 179 0.37 5.13 -5.58
CA ASN A 179 0.76 5.05 -4.17
C ASN A 179 1.09 3.60 -3.73
N ASN A 180 0.28 2.65 -4.17
CA ASN A 180 0.44 1.23 -3.90
C ASN A 180 1.75 0.69 -4.48
N GLU A 181 2.04 0.88 -5.78
CA GLU A 181 3.29 0.39 -6.36
C GLU A 181 4.53 1.11 -5.80
N PHE A 182 4.49 2.43 -5.61
CA PHE A 182 5.60 3.16 -4.96
C PHE A 182 5.89 2.65 -3.54
N GLY A 183 4.85 2.36 -2.75
CA GLY A 183 5.03 1.83 -1.40
C GLY A 183 5.43 0.35 -1.37
N PHE A 184 4.88 -0.50 -2.24
CA PHE A 184 5.27 -1.90 -2.33
C PHE A 184 6.67 -2.09 -2.90
N ASP A 185 7.11 -1.28 -3.88
CA ASP A 185 8.49 -1.30 -4.35
C ASP A 185 9.48 -0.86 -3.26
N TYR A 186 9.12 0.13 -2.44
CA TYR A 186 9.91 0.48 -1.25
C TYR A 186 10.01 -0.68 -0.25
N LEU A 187 8.92 -1.43 0.00
CA LEU A 187 8.98 -2.62 0.86
C LEU A 187 9.80 -3.75 0.22
N ARG A 188 9.65 -4.00 -1.09
CA ARG A 188 10.44 -4.98 -1.87
C ARG A 188 11.94 -4.64 -1.83
N ASP A 189 12.31 -3.38 -2.04
CA ASP A 189 13.71 -2.93 -2.05
C ASP A 189 14.39 -3.01 -0.68
N ASN A 190 13.63 -3.00 0.42
CA ASN A 190 14.18 -3.24 1.76
C ASN A 190 14.25 -4.74 2.13
N MET A 191 13.76 -5.65 1.27
CA MET A 191 13.96 -7.10 1.37
C MET A 191 14.97 -7.65 0.33
N ALA A 192 15.32 -6.87 -0.70
CA ALA A 192 16.29 -7.25 -1.75
C ALA A 192 17.64 -7.77 -1.17
N PHE A 193 18.24 -8.79 -1.80
CA PHE A 193 19.47 -9.44 -1.33
C PHE A 193 20.75 -8.73 -1.79
N SER A 194 20.65 -7.91 -2.84
CA SER A 194 21.74 -7.07 -3.35
C SER A 194 21.28 -5.63 -3.60
N LEU A 195 22.22 -4.71 -3.76
CA LEU A 195 21.89 -3.33 -4.16
C LEU A 195 21.39 -3.26 -5.61
N GLN A 196 21.83 -4.18 -6.47
CA GLN A 196 21.51 -4.26 -7.88
C GLN A 196 20.05 -4.70 -8.14
N GLU A 197 19.45 -5.42 -7.20
CA GLU A 197 18.03 -5.82 -7.22
C GLU A 197 17.06 -4.68 -6.89
N LYS A 198 17.53 -3.60 -6.26
CA LYS A 198 16.67 -2.48 -5.84
C LYS A 198 16.17 -1.69 -7.05
N ASN A 199 14.92 -1.25 -6.96
CA ASN A 199 14.18 -0.57 -8.02
C ASN A 199 14.24 0.95 -7.86
N GLN A 200 14.03 1.45 -6.64
CA GLN A 200 13.98 2.86 -6.28
C GLN A 200 15.37 3.44 -6.00
N ARG A 201 15.50 4.73 -6.33
CA ARG A 201 16.60 5.60 -5.87
C ARG A 201 16.15 6.44 -4.67
N GLU A 202 16.95 7.44 -4.30
CA GLU A 202 16.62 8.41 -3.25
C GLU A 202 15.23 9.05 -3.43
N LEU A 203 14.43 9.06 -2.36
CA LEU A 203 13.09 9.67 -2.33
C LEU A 203 13.18 11.20 -2.25
N ASN A 204 13.41 11.83 -3.40
CA ASN A 204 13.68 13.26 -3.50
C ASN A 204 12.41 14.14 -3.43
N PHE A 205 11.52 14.05 -4.43
CA PHE A 205 10.31 14.87 -4.50
C PHE A 205 9.10 14.05 -4.95
N ALA A 206 8.00 14.11 -4.20
CA ALA A 206 6.72 13.53 -4.57
C ALA A 206 5.66 14.62 -4.83
N VAL A 207 4.95 14.50 -5.96
CA VAL A 207 3.72 15.26 -6.27
C VAL A 207 2.56 14.27 -6.32
N ILE A 208 1.62 14.39 -5.37
CA ILE A 208 0.45 13.52 -5.28
C ILE A 208 -0.76 14.21 -5.92
N ASP A 209 -1.28 13.67 -7.02
CA ASP A 209 -2.63 14.06 -7.50
C ASP A 209 -3.72 13.37 -6.67
N GLU A 210 -4.85 14.05 -6.51
CA GLU A 210 -5.98 13.60 -5.67
C GLU A 210 -5.52 13.24 -4.24
N VAL A 211 -4.62 14.09 -3.71
CA VAL A 211 -3.89 13.91 -2.43
C VAL A 211 -4.80 13.63 -1.24
N ASP A 212 -6.03 14.12 -1.27
CA ASP A 212 -7.03 13.90 -0.23
C ASP A 212 -7.64 12.50 -0.21
N SER A 213 -7.60 11.74 -1.30
CA SER A 213 -7.91 10.30 -1.20
C SER A 213 -6.69 9.48 -0.86
N ILE A 214 -5.53 9.73 -1.47
CA ILE A 214 -4.33 8.94 -1.21
C ILE A 214 -3.85 9.08 0.24
N LEU A 215 -3.89 10.29 0.81
CA LEU A 215 -3.39 10.56 2.18
C LEU A 215 -4.45 10.52 3.29
N ILE A 216 -5.75 10.40 2.97
CA ILE A 216 -6.86 10.42 3.96
C ILE A 216 -7.87 9.26 3.77
N ASP A 217 -8.23 8.89 2.53
CA ASP A 217 -9.17 7.80 2.27
C ASP A 217 -8.50 6.43 2.24
N GLU A 218 -7.38 6.28 1.52
CA GLU A 218 -6.61 5.04 1.38
C GLU A 218 -5.64 4.85 2.56
N ALA A 219 -5.23 5.93 3.20
CA ALA A 219 -4.44 5.98 4.44
C ALA A 219 -5.18 5.41 5.69
N ARG A 220 -6.29 4.68 5.49
CA ARG A 220 -6.99 3.88 6.52
C ARG A 220 -6.35 2.50 6.71
N THR A 221 -5.65 1.98 5.72
CA THR A 221 -5.01 0.64 5.73
C THR A 221 -3.50 0.73 5.47
N PRO A 222 -2.65 0.03 6.23
CA PRO A 222 -1.22 -0.05 5.93
C PRO A 222 -0.95 -0.93 4.71
N LEU A 223 0.20 -0.70 4.06
CA LEU A 223 0.78 -1.62 3.10
C LEU A 223 1.47 -2.76 3.86
N ILE A 224 1.12 -4.01 3.55
CA ILE A 224 1.68 -5.21 4.17
C ILE A 224 2.08 -6.19 3.07
N ILE A 225 3.31 -6.70 3.13
CA ILE A 225 3.73 -7.90 2.40
C ILE A 225 3.74 -9.05 3.40
N SER A 226 2.93 -10.07 3.13
CA SER A 226 2.86 -11.28 3.93
C SER A 226 3.58 -12.46 3.26
N GLY A 227 4.27 -13.26 4.05
CA GLY A 227 4.85 -14.54 3.66
C GLY A 227 4.07 -15.72 4.22
N GLN A 228 4.47 -16.94 3.88
CA GLN A 228 4.07 -18.13 4.65
C GLN A 228 4.86 -18.13 5.97
N ALA A 229 4.15 -18.31 7.09
CA ALA A 229 4.74 -18.56 8.40
C ALA A 229 5.20 -20.02 8.54
N GLU A 230 5.87 -20.34 9.64
CA GLU A 230 6.06 -21.73 10.06
C GLU A 230 4.73 -22.44 10.41
N ASP A 231 4.77 -23.77 10.50
CA ASP A 231 3.58 -24.60 10.72
C ASP A 231 3.09 -24.60 12.18
N SER A 232 2.30 -23.58 12.54
CA SER A 232 1.62 -23.47 13.85
C SER A 232 0.47 -24.47 14.05
N SER A 233 0.16 -25.37 13.09
CA SER A 233 -0.99 -26.29 13.16
C SER A 233 -1.07 -27.13 14.44
N LYS A 234 0.08 -27.57 14.97
CA LYS A 234 0.14 -28.35 16.22
C LYS A 234 -0.35 -27.54 17.42
N LEU A 235 0.04 -26.26 17.49
CA LEU A 235 -0.32 -25.36 18.58
C LEU A 235 -1.83 -25.09 18.59
N TYR A 236 -2.42 -24.83 17.42
CA TYR A 236 -3.88 -24.75 17.27
C TYR A 236 -4.59 -26.03 17.69
N GLN A 237 -4.09 -27.21 17.31
CA GLN A 237 -4.68 -28.49 17.70
C GLN A 237 -4.64 -28.73 19.22
N GLN A 238 -3.57 -28.30 19.90
CA GLN A 238 -3.46 -28.37 21.36
C GLN A 238 -4.40 -27.37 22.04
N ILE A 239 -4.38 -26.10 21.64
CA ILE A 239 -5.22 -25.05 22.22
C ILE A 239 -6.71 -25.33 22.01
N ASN A 240 -7.11 -25.87 20.86
CA ASN A 240 -8.48 -26.28 20.57
C ASN A 240 -9.02 -27.35 21.55
N GLN A 241 -8.15 -28.12 22.22
CA GLN A 241 -8.53 -29.08 23.28
C GLN A 241 -8.67 -28.43 24.68
N LEU A 242 -8.13 -27.21 24.84
CA LEU A 242 -8.19 -26.44 26.08
C LEU A 242 -9.41 -25.49 26.11
N ILE A 243 -9.67 -24.77 25.01
CA ILE A 243 -10.76 -23.78 24.93
C ILE A 243 -12.14 -24.31 25.37
N PRO A 244 -12.58 -25.55 25.05
CA PRO A 244 -13.87 -26.08 25.52
C PRO A 244 -14.00 -26.21 27.05
N ARG A 245 -12.90 -26.16 27.81
CA ARG A 245 -12.91 -26.18 29.28
C ARG A 245 -13.31 -24.82 29.87
N LEU A 246 -13.15 -23.74 29.11
CA LEU A 246 -13.53 -22.39 29.52
C LEU A 246 -15.07 -22.25 29.49
N LYS A 247 -15.63 -21.94 30.66
CA LYS A 247 -17.05 -21.57 30.86
C LYS A 247 -17.23 -20.06 30.70
N GLN A 248 -18.35 -19.64 30.13
CA GLN A 248 -18.74 -18.23 30.02
C GLN A 248 -19.16 -17.66 31.39
N HIS A 249 -18.84 -16.39 31.62
CA HIS A 249 -19.33 -15.54 32.69
C HIS A 249 -20.51 -14.69 32.16
N ILE A 250 -21.57 -14.52 32.95
CA ILE A 250 -22.75 -13.72 32.58
C ILE A 250 -23.15 -12.83 33.76
N GLU A 251 -23.28 -11.54 33.46
CA GLU A 251 -23.70 -10.47 34.35
C GLU A 251 -24.81 -9.68 33.63
N GLU A 252 -26.00 -9.59 34.23
CA GLU A 252 -27.19 -9.02 33.57
C GLU A 252 -27.39 -7.53 33.88
N GLU A 253 -26.95 -7.08 35.06
CA GLU A 253 -26.87 -5.70 35.52
C GLU A 253 -25.57 -5.52 36.33
N GLU A 254 -25.01 -4.31 36.43
CA GLU A 254 -23.75 -4.07 37.16
C GLU A 254 -23.80 -4.60 38.61
N GLY A 255 -22.97 -5.59 38.92
CA GLY A 255 -22.92 -6.29 40.21
C GLY A 255 -23.84 -7.51 40.34
N VAL A 256 -24.57 -7.90 39.28
CA VAL A 256 -25.53 -9.02 39.28
C VAL A 256 -25.06 -10.14 38.34
N VAL A 257 -24.07 -10.90 38.83
CA VAL A 257 -23.56 -12.11 38.16
C VAL A 257 -24.60 -13.23 38.25
N THR A 258 -25.14 -13.65 37.11
CA THR A 258 -26.07 -14.78 37.01
C THR A 258 -25.37 -16.09 36.69
N GLN A 259 -24.15 -16.04 36.12
CA GLN A 259 -23.29 -17.20 35.93
C GLN A 259 -21.81 -16.84 36.12
N GLU A 260 -21.15 -17.45 37.10
CA GLU A 260 -19.69 -17.39 37.23
C GLU A 260 -18.97 -18.21 36.14
N GLY A 261 -17.80 -17.73 35.72
CA GLY A 261 -17.05 -18.25 34.59
C GLY A 261 -15.80 -17.42 34.29
N HIS A 262 -15.20 -17.68 33.14
CA HIS A 262 -13.81 -17.34 32.80
C HIS A 262 -13.69 -16.23 31.74
N PHE A 263 -14.76 -15.97 30.97
CA PHE A 263 -14.77 -14.98 29.90
C PHE A 263 -16.17 -14.37 29.71
N SER A 264 -16.24 -13.10 29.34
CA SER A 264 -17.46 -12.39 28.91
C SER A 264 -17.55 -12.34 27.38
N ILE A 265 -18.75 -12.06 26.86
CA ILE A 265 -18.99 -11.79 25.43
C ILE A 265 -19.73 -10.45 25.33
N ASP A 266 -19.26 -9.53 24.47
CA ASP A 266 -20.07 -8.39 24.01
C ASP A 266 -20.56 -8.67 22.58
N GLU A 267 -21.86 -8.96 22.46
CA GLU A 267 -22.52 -9.20 21.17
C GLU A 267 -22.59 -7.93 20.28
N LYS A 268 -22.50 -6.73 20.86
CA LYS A 268 -22.61 -5.45 20.12
C LYS A 268 -21.33 -5.10 19.37
N THR A 269 -20.17 -5.44 19.93
CA THR A 269 -18.86 -5.31 19.28
C THR A 269 -18.34 -6.61 18.69
N ARG A 270 -18.98 -7.75 19.00
CA ARG A 270 -18.52 -9.12 18.73
C ARG A 270 -17.10 -9.35 19.26
N GLN A 271 -16.93 -9.11 20.56
CA GLN A 271 -15.68 -9.34 21.29
C GLN A 271 -15.87 -10.37 22.41
N VAL A 272 -14.77 -11.02 22.80
CA VAL A 272 -14.71 -11.97 23.91
C VAL A 272 -13.50 -11.60 24.76
N GLU A 273 -13.70 -11.37 26.05
CA GLU A 273 -12.63 -10.99 26.98
C GLU A 273 -12.51 -12.03 28.11
N LEU A 274 -11.29 -12.45 28.43
CA LEU A 274 -11.00 -13.26 29.60
C LEU A 274 -11.05 -12.38 30.85
N ASN A 275 -11.63 -12.90 31.95
CA ASN A 275 -11.54 -12.27 33.26
C ASN A 275 -10.35 -12.84 34.05
N GLU A 276 -10.06 -12.27 35.24
CA GLU A 276 -8.91 -12.66 36.06
C GLU A 276 -8.88 -14.16 36.42
N GLN A 277 -10.03 -14.73 36.77
CA GLN A 277 -10.17 -16.18 37.01
C GLN A 277 -9.92 -17.02 35.75
N GLY A 278 -10.35 -16.52 34.58
CA GLY A 278 -10.11 -17.14 33.29
C GLY A 278 -8.66 -17.10 32.85
N HIS A 279 -7.93 -16.02 33.18
CA HIS A 279 -6.50 -15.91 32.95
C HIS A 279 -5.72 -16.93 33.78
N GLN A 280 -5.94 -16.98 35.09
CA GLN A 280 -5.28 -17.99 35.95
C GLN A 280 -5.60 -19.41 35.46
N TYR A 281 -6.87 -19.72 35.15
CA TYR A 281 -7.25 -21.06 34.74
C TYR A 281 -6.72 -21.47 33.35
N ILE A 282 -6.55 -20.54 32.41
CA ILE A 282 -5.90 -20.86 31.12
C ILE A 282 -4.38 -20.99 31.27
N GLU A 283 -3.73 -20.20 32.15
CA GLU A 283 -2.32 -20.36 32.50
C GLU A 283 -2.06 -21.76 33.11
N GLU A 284 -2.85 -22.17 34.12
CA GLU A 284 -2.79 -23.52 34.70
C GLU A 284 -2.96 -24.63 33.65
N LEU A 285 -3.89 -24.47 32.70
CA LEU A 285 -4.13 -25.42 31.61
C LEU A 285 -2.99 -25.47 30.57
N LEU A 286 -2.33 -24.34 30.30
CA LEU A 286 -1.19 -24.26 29.36
C LEU A 286 0.08 -24.85 29.97
N THR A 287 0.35 -24.57 31.25
CA THR A 287 1.47 -25.16 31.99
C THR A 287 1.31 -26.67 32.13
N ALA A 288 0.09 -27.15 32.46
CA ALA A 288 -0.22 -28.58 32.47
C ALA A 288 -0.15 -29.26 31.08
N ALA A 289 -0.14 -28.49 29.99
CA ALA A 289 0.05 -28.97 28.62
C ALA A 289 1.51 -28.85 28.14
N GLY A 290 2.43 -28.30 28.95
CA GLY A 290 3.82 -28.03 28.55
C GLY A 290 3.96 -26.89 27.53
N LEU A 291 2.98 -25.98 27.44
CA LEU A 291 2.96 -24.84 26.52
C LEU A 291 3.37 -23.52 27.18
N LEU A 292 3.47 -23.48 28.51
CA LEU A 292 3.86 -22.35 29.34
C LEU A 292 4.77 -22.87 30.47
N ALA A 293 5.78 -22.10 30.88
CA ALA A 293 6.68 -22.52 31.95
C ALA A 293 6.06 -22.30 33.34
N GLU A 294 6.49 -23.08 34.34
CA GLU A 294 6.00 -22.93 35.71
C GLU A 294 6.37 -21.55 36.29
N GLY A 295 5.36 -20.74 36.61
CA GLY A 295 5.53 -19.39 37.16
C GLY A 295 5.60 -18.26 36.12
N GLU A 296 5.58 -18.56 34.82
CA GLU A 296 5.41 -17.53 33.79
C GLU A 296 3.93 -17.13 33.61
N SER A 297 3.69 -15.86 33.28
CA SER A 297 2.36 -15.40 32.84
C SER A 297 2.24 -15.40 31.32
N LEU A 298 1.01 -15.64 30.85
CA LEU A 298 0.58 -15.50 29.46
C LEU A 298 0.63 -14.04 28.96
N TYR A 299 0.69 -13.06 29.87
CA TYR A 299 0.88 -11.64 29.57
C TYR A 299 2.35 -11.19 29.41
N SER A 300 3.32 -12.07 29.66
CA SER A 300 4.74 -11.80 29.42
C SER A 300 5.01 -11.56 27.93
N ALA A 301 5.97 -10.69 27.58
CA ALA A 301 6.14 -10.21 26.21
C ALA A 301 6.47 -11.32 25.19
N HIS A 302 7.18 -12.36 25.61
CA HIS A 302 7.46 -13.58 24.83
C HIS A 302 6.23 -14.48 24.63
N ASN A 303 5.23 -14.41 25.51
CA ASN A 303 4.06 -15.29 25.50
C ASN A 303 2.84 -14.71 24.76
N LEU A 304 2.97 -13.50 24.18
CA LEU A 304 1.90 -12.80 23.46
C LEU A 304 1.38 -13.55 22.22
N GLY A 305 2.22 -14.37 21.58
CA GLY A 305 1.77 -15.27 20.51
C GLY A 305 0.80 -16.34 21.02
N LEU A 306 1.11 -16.94 22.16
CA LEU A 306 0.27 -17.95 22.82
C LEU A 306 -1.07 -17.34 23.29
N LEU A 307 -1.03 -16.13 23.86
CA LEU A 307 -2.22 -15.35 24.22
C LEU A 307 -3.11 -15.09 22.98
N THR A 308 -2.50 -14.74 21.85
CA THR A 308 -3.23 -14.50 20.59
C THR A 308 -3.91 -15.78 20.08
N HIS A 309 -3.23 -16.93 20.12
CA HIS A 309 -3.83 -18.22 19.74
C HIS A 309 -4.99 -18.62 20.66
N VAL A 310 -4.88 -18.37 21.97
CA VAL A 310 -5.98 -18.59 22.94
C VAL A 310 -7.20 -17.73 22.57
N TYR A 311 -7.02 -16.43 22.30
CA TYR A 311 -8.12 -15.57 21.86
C TYR A 311 -8.67 -15.93 20.47
N ALA A 312 -7.84 -16.38 19.53
CA ALA A 312 -8.29 -16.88 18.23
C ALA A 312 -9.17 -18.13 18.41
N GLY A 313 -8.74 -19.10 19.22
CA GLY A 313 -9.51 -20.27 19.61
C GLY A 313 -10.81 -19.93 20.32
N LEU A 314 -10.79 -19.01 21.28
CA LEU A 314 -11.97 -18.59 22.02
C LEU A 314 -13.00 -17.88 21.12
N ARG A 315 -12.56 -16.97 20.25
CA ARG A 315 -13.42 -16.34 19.23
C ARG A 315 -13.98 -17.37 18.25
N ALA A 316 -13.16 -18.27 17.73
CA ALA A 316 -13.60 -19.36 16.85
C ALA A 316 -14.67 -20.25 17.51
N HIS A 317 -14.54 -20.56 18.80
CA HIS A 317 -15.52 -21.35 19.55
C HIS A 317 -16.83 -20.60 19.84
N LYS A 318 -16.76 -19.32 20.20
CA LYS A 318 -17.88 -18.60 20.85
C LYS A 318 -18.56 -17.52 19.99
N LEU A 319 -17.93 -17.04 18.92
CA LEU A 319 -18.50 -16.03 17.99
C LEU A 319 -18.75 -16.55 16.57
N PHE A 320 -18.12 -17.67 16.18
CA PHE A 320 -18.19 -18.19 14.81
C PHE A 320 -18.89 -19.55 14.79
N HIS A 321 -20.12 -19.55 14.27
CA HIS A 321 -21.05 -20.66 14.23
C HIS A 321 -21.19 -21.21 12.80
N ARG A 322 -21.07 -22.53 12.69
CA ARG A 322 -21.20 -23.21 11.41
C ARG A 322 -22.64 -23.10 10.89
N ASN A 323 -22.75 -22.78 9.61
CA ASN A 323 -23.95 -22.40 8.86
C ASN A 323 -24.52 -21.00 9.20
N VAL A 324 -23.77 -20.14 9.91
CA VAL A 324 -24.12 -18.72 10.11
C VAL A 324 -23.03 -17.83 9.51
N GLU A 325 -21.83 -17.72 10.11
CA GLU A 325 -20.72 -16.91 9.57
C GLU A 325 -19.86 -17.69 8.54
N TYR A 326 -19.93 -19.02 8.52
CA TYR A 326 -19.21 -19.88 7.58
C TYR A 326 -19.87 -21.24 7.39
N ILE A 327 -19.53 -21.94 6.30
CA ILE A 327 -19.76 -23.39 6.13
C ILE A 327 -18.44 -24.14 5.97
N VAL A 328 -18.49 -25.46 6.17
CA VAL A 328 -17.43 -26.38 5.79
C VAL A 328 -17.86 -27.11 4.53
N GLN A 329 -17.10 -26.97 3.45
CA GLN A 329 -17.34 -27.61 2.15
C GLN A 329 -16.00 -28.02 1.52
N ASN A 330 -15.95 -29.18 0.86
CA ASN A 330 -14.73 -29.72 0.23
C ASN A 330 -13.51 -29.74 1.17
N ASN A 331 -13.73 -30.05 2.45
CA ASN A 331 -12.73 -30.04 3.53
C ASN A 331 -12.08 -28.66 3.81
N GLN A 332 -12.75 -27.55 3.46
CA GLN A 332 -12.29 -26.17 3.65
C GLN A 332 -13.38 -25.31 4.32
N VAL A 333 -12.95 -24.25 5.01
CA VAL A 333 -13.83 -23.22 5.59
C VAL A 333 -14.17 -22.17 4.53
N LEU A 334 -15.46 -22.01 4.21
CA LEU A 334 -15.96 -20.96 3.32
C LEU A 334 -16.82 -19.97 4.13
N LEU A 335 -16.39 -18.72 4.20
CA LEU A 335 -17.13 -17.66 4.90
C LEU A 335 -18.45 -17.36 4.17
N ILE A 336 -19.50 -17.01 4.93
CA ILE A 336 -20.78 -16.52 4.42
C ILE A 336 -20.81 -14.99 4.55
N ASP A 337 -21.33 -14.29 3.54
CA ASP A 337 -21.70 -12.88 3.65
C ASP A 337 -23.05 -12.75 4.36
N GLU A 338 -23.03 -12.21 5.58
CA GLU A 338 -24.20 -12.00 6.45
C GLU A 338 -25.33 -11.20 5.79
N HIS A 339 -25.04 -10.36 4.79
CA HIS A 339 -26.06 -9.53 4.12
C HIS A 339 -26.73 -10.23 2.94
N THR A 340 -26.04 -11.19 2.30
CA THR A 340 -26.53 -11.84 1.06
C THR A 340 -26.72 -13.35 1.17
N GLY A 341 -26.27 -13.98 2.27
CA GLY A 341 -26.31 -15.42 2.49
C GLY A 341 -25.41 -16.22 1.54
N ARG A 342 -24.50 -15.55 0.81
CA ARG A 342 -23.64 -16.17 -0.21
C ARG A 342 -22.29 -16.56 0.37
N THR A 343 -21.71 -17.65 -0.13
CA THR A 343 -20.33 -18.03 0.17
C THR A 343 -19.34 -17.08 -0.50
N MET A 344 -18.24 -16.78 0.20
CA MET A 344 -17.14 -15.93 -0.25
C MET A 344 -15.87 -16.77 -0.49
N PRO A 345 -15.79 -17.54 -1.59
CA PRO A 345 -14.62 -18.37 -1.87
C PRO A 345 -13.34 -17.53 -1.98
N GLY A 346 -12.26 -18.01 -1.38
CA GLY A 346 -10.95 -17.33 -1.33
C GLY A 346 -10.80 -16.30 -0.21
N ARG A 347 -11.88 -15.87 0.46
CA ARG A 347 -11.79 -14.94 1.61
C ARG A 347 -11.47 -15.71 2.90
N ARG A 348 -10.49 -15.21 3.66
CA ARG A 348 -10.08 -15.75 4.98
C ARG A 348 -10.28 -14.70 6.08
N LEU A 349 -10.12 -15.13 7.33
CA LEU A 349 -10.06 -14.27 8.53
C LEU A 349 -8.60 -14.12 8.96
N SER A 350 -8.24 -12.97 9.53
CA SER A 350 -6.91 -12.63 10.06
C SER A 350 -6.67 -13.17 11.48
N GLU A 351 -5.50 -12.89 12.07
CA GLU A 351 -5.21 -13.12 13.50
C GLU A 351 -5.39 -14.58 13.95
N GLY A 352 -4.96 -15.55 13.13
CA GLY A 352 -5.11 -16.98 13.41
C GLY A 352 -6.56 -17.49 13.45
N LEU A 353 -7.57 -16.62 13.23
CA LEU A 353 -8.98 -16.96 13.45
C LEU A 353 -9.50 -17.96 12.42
N HIS A 354 -8.98 -17.94 11.18
CA HIS A 354 -9.34 -18.94 10.18
C HIS A 354 -8.77 -20.31 10.55
N GLN A 355 -7.49 -20.36 10.94
CA GLN A 355 -6.81 -21.56 11.44
C GLN A 355 -7.46 -22.13 12.70
N ALA A 356 -7.92 -21.27 13.61
CA ALA A 356 -8.67 -21.66 14.80
C ALA A 356 -10.05 -22.27 14.46
N ILE A 357 -10.71 -21.82 13.39
CA ILE A 357 -11.95 -22.46 12.88
C ILE A 357 -11.63 -23.77 12.14
N GLU A 358 -10.56 -23.84 11.36
CA GLU A 358 -10.07 -25.10 10.75
C GLU A 358 -9.77 -26.15 11.83
N ALA A 359 -9.10 -25.75 12.93
CA ALA A 359 -8.84 -26.60 14.08
C ALA A 359 -10.12 -27.02 14.80
N LYS A 360 -11.05 -26.08 15.07
CA LYS A 360 -12.36 -26.34 15.70
C LYS A 360 -13.15 -27.42 14.96
N GLU A 361 -13.17 -27.34 13.63
CA GLU A 361 -13.91 -28.27 12.76
C GLU A 361 -13.12 -29.54 12.38
N GLY A 362 -11.90 -29.71 12.89
CA GLY A 362 -11.06 -30.90 12.67
C GLY A 362 -10.48 -31.01 11.24
N LEU A 363 -10.32 -29.89 10.55
CA LEU A 363 -9.83 -29.82 9.17
C LEU A 363 -8.31 -29.80 9.09
N GLN A 364 -7.78 -29.88 7.87
CA GLN A 364 -6.37 -29.58 7.62
C GLN A 364 -6.16 -28.07 7.80
N ILE A 365 -5.50 -27.70 8.89
CA ILE A 365 -5.11 -26.32 9.20
C ILE A 365 -4.08 -25.87 8.16
N GLN A 366 -4.21 -24.63 7.70
CA GLN A 366 -3.31 -24.03 6.72
C GLN A 366 -2.31 -23.09 7.41
N PRO A 367 -1.02 -23.07 6.98
CA PRO A 367 -0.02 -22.17 7.55
C PRO A 367 -0.48 -20.71 7.62
N GLU A 368 -0.03 -20.01 8.65
CA GLU A 368 -0.37 -18.60 8.83
C GLU A 368 0.34 -17.69 7.82
N SER A 369 -0.16 -16.46 7.72
CA SER A 369 0.44 -15.40 6.91
C SER A 369 1.18 -14.41 7.81
N GLN A 370 2.51 -14.50 7.88
CA GLN A 370 3.34 -13.61 8.70
C GLN A 370 3.64 -12.29 7.98
N THR A 371 3.64 -11.17 8.71
CA THR A 371 4.10 -9.85 8.22
C THR A 371 5.61 -9.90 7.95
N LEU A 372 6.03 -9.91 6.68
CA LEU A 372 7.46 -9.81 6.29
C LEU A 372 7.93 -8.35 6.26
N ALA A 373 7.09 -7.47 5.74
CA ALA A 373 7.36 -6.04 5.65
C ALA A 373 6.03 -5.26 5.71
N SER A 374 6.02 -4.13 6.41
CA SER A 374 4.83 -3.30 6.58
C SER A 374 5.20 -1.82 6.70
N THR A 375 4.34 -0.92 6.19
CA THR A 375 4.41 0.53 6.43
C THR A 375 3.04 1.18 6.22
N THR A 376 2.75 2.27 6.93
CA THR A 376 1.63 3.16 6.55
C THR A 376 2.00 4.04 5.35
N PHE A 377 1.00 4.52 4.60
CA PHE A 377 1.21 5.58 3.61
C PHE A 377 1.71 6.87 4.27
N GLN A 378 1.21 7.18 5.47
CA GLN A 378 1.64 8.28 6.32
C GLN A 378 3.16 8.30 6.48
N ASN A 379 3.74 7.20 6.98
CA ASN A 379 5.17 7.10 7.19
C ASN A 379 5.99 6.88 5.91
N TYR A 380 5.43 6.25 4.88
CA TYR A 380 6.09 6.18 3.57
C TYR A 380 6.28 7.58 2.94
N PHE A 381 5.24 8.39 2.85
CA PHE A 381 5.34 9.71 2.23
C PHE A 381 6.14 10.72 3.06
N ARG A 382 6.24 10.53 4.39
CA ARG A 382 7.18 11.26 5.27
C ARG A 382 8.66 11.02 4.97
N LEU A 383 9.04 9.98 4.19
CA LEU A 383 10.44 9.72 3.80
C LEU A 383 10.94 10.65 2.69
N TYR A 384 10.06 11.30 1.94
CA TYR A 384 10.45 12.16 0.83
C TYR A 384 11.04 13.48 1.33
N LYS A 385 12.19 13.89 0.78
CA LYS A 385 12.83 15.18 1.13
C LYS A 385 11.92 16.38 0.89
N LYS A 386 11.01 16.28 -0.09
CA LYS A 386 9.89 17.19 -0.26
C LYS A 386 8.64 16.43 -0.72
N LEU A 387 7.51 16.80 -0.15
CA LEU A 387 6.20 16.24 -0.45
C LEU A 387 5.25 17.38 -0.84
N ALA A 388 4.45 17.19 -1.88
CA ALA A 388 3.43 18.14 -2.33
C ALA A 388 2.22 17.39 -2.88
N GLY A 389 1.10 18.09 -3.07
CA GLY A 389 -0.07 17.47 -3.69
C GLY A 389 -1.11 18.45 -4.22
N MET A 390 -2.08 17.93 -4.95
CA MET A 390 -3.14 18.74 -5.56
C MET A 390 -4.47 18.00 -5.55
N THR A 391 -5.57 18.74 -5.38
CA THR A 391 -6.94 18.20 -5.38
C THR A 391 -7.96 19.32 -5.57
N GLY A 392 -9.22 18.98 -5.87
CA GLY A 392 -10.33 19.91 -5.85
C GLY A 392 -10.85 20.28 -4.45
N THR A 393 -10.42 19.57 -3.38
CA THR A 393 -11.06 19.61 -2.05
C THR A 393 -10.12 19.23 -0.89
N ALA A 394 -9.22 20.13 -0.46
CA ALA A 394 -8.30 19.90 0.66
C ALA A 394 -8.55 20.80 1.90
N ASP A 395 -9.22 21.96 1.76
CA ASP A 395 -9.39 22.95 2.85
C ASP A 395 -10.14 22.37 4.08
N THR A 396 -10.98 21.34 3.88
CA THR A 396 -11.66 20.64 4.99
C THR A 396 -10.70 19.84 5.86
N GLU A 397 -9.73 19.15 5.26
CA GLU A 397 -8.75 18.31 5.96
C GLU A 397 -7.42 19.04 6.22
N ALA A 398 -7.36 20.35 5.98
CA ALA A 398 -6.14 21.16 6.10
C ALA A 398 -5.46 21.08 7.48
N PHE A 399 -6.21 20.74 8.54
CA PHE A 399 -5.68 20.44 9.86
C PHE A 399 -4.98 19.07 9.92
N GLU A 400 -5.57 18.02 9.34
CA GLU A 400 -4.97 16.68 9.29
C GLU A 400 -3.71 16.66 8.42
N PHE A 401 -3.74 17.30 7.25
CA PHE A 401 -2.55 17.46 6.40
C PHE A 401 -1.40 18.17 7.12
N GLN A 402 -1.71 19.24 7.86
CA GLN A 402 -0.71 20.01 8.62
C GLN A 402 -0.21 19.25 9.87
N GLN A 403 -1.04 18.41 10.50
CA GLN A 403 -0.65 17.63 11.69
C GLN A 403 0.12 16.35 11.35
N ILE A 404 -0.31 15.58 10.35
CA ILE A 404 0.27 14.27 10.01
C ILE A 404 1.50 14.43 9.10
N TYR A 405 1.37 15.25 8.06
CA TYR A 405 2.34 15.35 6.96
C TYR A 405 3.15 16.65 6.93
N ASN A 406 2.85 17.59 7.84
CA ASN A 406 3.35 18.97 7.80
C ASN A 406 3.08 19.68 6.45
N LEU A 407 1.95 19.36 5.80
CA LEU A 407 1.55 19.94 4.51
C LEU A 407 0.52 21.08 4.70
N PRO A 408 0.88 22.35 4.45
CA PRO A 408 -0.08 23.43 4.40
C PRO A 408 -0.96 23.34 3.14
N VAL A 409 -2.26 23.56 3.26
CA VAL A 409 -3.16 23.76 2.12
C VAL A 409 -3.16 25.25 1.70
N VAL A 410 -3.12 25.50 0.39
CA VAL A 410 -3.34 26.81 -0.24
C VAL A 410 -4.49 26.67 -1.22
N VAL A 411 -5.55 27.47 -1.03
CA VAL A 411 -6.73 27.50 -1.90
C VAL A 411 -6.48 28.46 -3.04
N ILE A 412 -6.32 27.93 -4.24
CA ILE A 412 -6.00 28.70 -5.44
C ILE A 412 -7.29 29.31 -6.02
N PRO A 413 -7.30 30.57 -6.46
CA PRO A 413 -8.44 31.14 -7.20
C PRO A 413 -8.74 30.34 -8.48
N THR A 414 -10.02 30.26 -8.85
CA THR A 414 -10.42 29.70 -10.16
C THR A 414 -10.07 30.66 -11.29
N ASN A 415 -9.77 30.13 -12.48
CA ASN A 415 -9.43 30.93 -13.66
C ASN A 415 -10.60 31.83 -14.11
N LYS A 416 -11.84 31.36 -13.90
CA LYS A 416 -13.09 32.09 -14.14
C LYS A 416 -14.01 31.98 -12.92
N PRO A 417 -14.97 32.91 -12.73
CA PRO A 417 -15.97 32.82 -11.66
C PRO A 417 -16.84 31.57 -11.80
N LEU A 418 -17.15 30.90 -10.67
CA LEU A 418 -18.04 29.73 -10.65
C LEU A 418 -19.50 30.13 -10.89
N ALA A 419 -20.13 29.57 -11.94
CA ALA A 419 -21.54 29.81 -12.28
C ALA A 419 -22.49 28.66 -11.87
N ARG A 420 -21.98 27.59 -11.23
CA ARG A 420 -22.79 26.44 -10.80
C ARG A 420 -23.81 26.82 -9.72
N LYS A 421 -25.05 26.32 -9.87
CA LYS A 421 -26.12 26.44 -8.87
C LYS A 421 -26.19 25.17 -8.01
N ASP A 422 -25.73 25.26 -6.76
CA ASP A 422 -25.92 24.18 -5.78
C ASP A 422 -27.25 24.39 -5.04
N PHE A 423 -28.21 23.50 -5.28
CA PHE A 423 -29.50 23.48 -4.58
C PHE A 423 -29.36 22.89 -3.18
N ASN A 424 -30.37 23.09 -2.32
CA ASN A 424 -30.43 22.42 -1.02
C ASN A 424 -30.66 20.90 -1.20
N ASP A 425 -30.47 20.14 -0.11
CA ASP A 425 -30.85 18.72 -0.11
C ASP A 425 -32.38 18.57 -0.05
N LEU A 426 -32.94 17.61 -0.79
CA LEU A 426 -34.32 17.17 -0.67
C LEU A 426 -34.37 15.91 0.20
N VAL A 427 -35.12 15.94 1.31
CA VAL A 427 -35.20 14.83 2.27
C VAL A 427 -36.62 14.24 2.30
N TYR A 428 -36.71 12.95 2.00
CA TYR A 428 -37.95 12.14 1.94
C TYR A 428 -38.06 11.19 3.14
N LEU A 429 -39.27 10.68 3.40
CA LEU A 429 -39.51 9.72 4.47
C LEU A 429 -38.97 8.32 4.13
N THR A 430 -39.18 7.87 2.90
CA THR A 430 -38.81 6.52 2.42
C THR A 430 -37.78 6.56 1.29
N GLN A 431 -37.15 5.42 0.98
CA GLN A 431 -36.30 5.32 -0.22
C GLN A 431 -37.10 5.33 -1.53
N GLU A 432 -38.32 4.80 -1.56
CA GLU A 432 -39.14 4.71 -2.77
C GLU A 432 -39.51 6.11 -3.31
N GLU A 433 -39.96 7.01 -2.42
CA GLU A 433 -40.25 8.42 -2.74
C GLU A 433 -39.00 9.16 -3.26
N LYS A 434 -37.86 8.94 -2.59
CA LYS A 434 -36.56 9.51 -2.98
C LYS A 434 -36.18 9.12 -4.41
N PHE A 435 -36.28 7.83 -4.75
CA PHE A 435 -35.93 7.35 -6.09
C PHE A 435 -36.95 7.76 -7.15
N ALA A 436 -38.25 7.79 -6.85
CA ALA A 436 -39.26 8.34 -7.76
C ALA A 436 -38.97 9.80 -8.12
N ALA A 437 -38.56 10.62 -7.14
CA ALA A 437 -38.22 12.03 -7.37
C ALA A 437 -36.89 12.21 -8.14
N ILE A 438 -35.90 11.34 -7.93
CA ILE A 438 -34.67 11.29 -8.77
C ILE A 438 -35.02 11.02 -10.24
N ILE A 439 -35.89 10.04 -10.50
CA ILE A 439 -36.32 9.70 -11.87
C ILE A 439 -37.09 10.85 -12.53
N ALA A 440 -37.87 11.61 -11.75
CA ALA A 440 -38.55 12.82 -12.24
C ALA A 440 -37.58 13.95 -12.65
N ASP A 441 -36.57 14.25 -11.83
CA ASP A 441 -35.54 15.28 -12.16
C ASP A 441 -34.71 14.87 -13.40
N ILE A 442 -34.37 13.58 -13.53
CA ILE A 442 -33.72 13.03 -14.74
C ILE A 442 -34.60 13.23 -15.98
N LYS A 443 -35.91 13.00 -15.89
CA LYS A 443 -36.86 13.24 -16.99
C LYS A 443 -36.92 14.72 -17.37
N GLU A 444 -37.11 15.63 -16.41
CA GLU A 444 -37.18 17.08 -16.65
C GLU A 444 -35.89 17.60 -17.31
N CYS A 445 -34.72 17.22 -16.79
CA CYS A 445 -33.44 17.60 -17.36
C CYS A 445 -33.24 17.05 -18.78
N ARG A 446 -33.72 15.82 -19.07
CA ARG A 446 -33.62 15.21 -20.40
C ARG A 446 -34.58 15.85 -21.41
N GLU A 447 -35.76 16.28 -21.00
CA GLU A 447 -36.68 17.10 -21.83
C GLU A 447 -36.07 18.47 -22.15
N GLN A 448 -35.32 19.05 -21.21
CA GLN A 448 -34.50 20.26 -21.43
C GLN A 448 -33.23 19.99 -22.27
N GLY A 449 -32.98 18.75 -22.70
CA GLY A 449 -31.81 18.33 -23.48
C GLY A 449 -30.49 18.30 -22.71
N ARG A 450 -30.51 18.43 -21.38
CA ARG A 450 -29.32 18.54 -20.52
C ARG A 450 -28.70 17.16 -20.24
N PRO A 451 -27.36 17.04 -20.16
CA PRO A 451 -26.74 15.85 -19.61
C PRO A 451 -26.95 15.77 -18.09
N VAL A 452 -27.06 14.54 -17.58
CA VAL A 452 -27.26 14.24 -16.16
C VAL A 452 -26.23 13.19 -15.68
N LEU A 453 -25.53 13.51 -14.60
CA LEU A 453 -24.68 12.57 -13.86
C LEU A 453 -25.36 12.22 -12.53
N VAL A 454 -25.64 10.95 -12.30
CA VAL A 454 -26.21 10.42 -11.05
C VAL A 454 -25.11 9.72 -10.25
N GLY A 455 -24.76 10.26 -9.09
CA GLY A 455 -23.83 9.63 -8.15
C GLY A 455 -24.56 8.79 -7.10
N THR A 456 -24.14 7.54 -6.91
CA THR A 456 -24.61 6.63 -5.84
C THR A 456 -23.43 6.25 -4.93
N ALA A 457 -23.64 5.86 -3.68
CA ALA A 457 -22.51 5.42 -2.84
C ALA A 457 -22.12 3.95 -3.10
N THR A 458 -23.08 3.10 -3.46
CA THR A 458 -22.87 1.66 -3.67
C THR A 458 -23.22 1.22 -5.10
N ILE A 459 -22.65 0.08 -5.51
CA ILE A 459 -22.99 -0.60 -6.76
C ILE A 459 -24.45 -1.04 -6.74
N GLU A 460 -24.96 -1.56 -5.61
CA GLU A 460 -26.37 -1.98 -5.50
C GLU A 460 -27.34 -0.82 -5.75
N THR A 461 -27.06 0.37 -5.22
CA THR A 461 -27.84 1.58 -5.52
C THR A 461 -27.75 1.96 -7.00
N SER A 462 -26.57 1.83 -7.64
CA SER A 462 -26.42 2.05 -9.09
C SER A 462 -27.25 1.07 -9.92
N GLU A 463 -27.20 -0.23 -9.61
CA GLU A 463 -27.99 -1.28 -10.28
C GLU A 463 -29.50 -1.15 -9.97
N TYR A 464 -29.89 -0.54 -8.84
CA TYR A 464 -31.28 -0.22 -8.54
C TYR A 464 -31.79 0.96 -9.37
N VAL A 465 -31.05 2.07 -9.42
CA VAL A 465 -31.41 3.24 -10.25
C VAL A 465 -31.40 2.87 -11.75
N SER A 466 -30.44 2.07 -12.19
CA SER A 466 -30.38 1.48 -13.54
C SER A 466 -31.72 0.80 -13.92
N ARG A 467 -32.17 -0.17 -13.12
CA ARG A 467 -33.44 -0.89 -13.33
C ARG A 467 -34.69 0.00 -13.23
N LEU A 468 -34.62 1.17 -12.61
CA LEU A 468 -35.71 2.16 -12.66
C LEU A 468 -35.70 2.95 -13.97
N LEU A 469 -34.52 3.35 -14.47
CA LEU A 469 -34.38 4.01 -15.77
C LEU A 469 -34.73 3.08 -16.94
N GLU A 470 -34.41 1.79 -16.85
CA GLU A 470 -34.81 0.77 -17.84
C GLU A 470 -36.34 0.67 -17.98
N LYS A 471 -37.07 0.59 -16.85
CA LYS A 471 -38.55 0.55 -16.83
C LYS A 471 -39.19 1.78 -17.49
N GLU A 472 -38.49 2.91 -17.45
CA GLU A 472 -38.92 4.21 -17.97
C GLU A 472 -38.41 4.46 -19.40
N GLY A 473 -37.72 3.50 -20.02
CA GLY A 473 -37.19 3.61 -21.38
C GLY A 473 -36.07 4.64 -21.54
N ILE A 474 -35.36 4.99 -20.46
CA ILE A 474 -34.30 6.00 -20.47
C ILE A 474 -32.94 5.32 -20.71
N GLU A 475 -32.38 5.51 -21.90
CA GLU A 475 -31.00 5.08 -22.18
C GLU A 475 -30.03 5.83 -21.25
N HIS A 476 -29.19 5.05 -20.58
CA HIS A 476 -28.15 5.53 -19.69
C HIS A 476 -26.91 4.61 -19.77
N LYS A 477 -25.83 4.99 -19.10
CA LYS A 477 -24.63 4.16 -18.89
C LYS A 477 -24.32 4.05 -17.39
N VAL A 478 -23.75 2.94 -16.95
CA VAL A 478 -23.45 2.67 -15.52
C VAL A 478 -21.94 2.45 -15.35
N LEU A 479 -21.35 3.04 -14.30
CA LEU A 479 -19.91 3.03 -14.03
C LEU A 479 -19.67 2.48 -12.61
N ASN A 480 -19.09 1.28 -12.54
CA ASN A 480 -18.98 0.50 -11.31
C ASN A 480 -17.54 0.34 -10.80
N ALA A 481 -16.61 1.19 -11.24
CA ALA A 481 -15.19 1.20 -10.85
C ALA A 481 -14.42 -0.11 -11.13
N LYS A 482 -14.78 -0.82 -12.21
CA LYS A 482 -14.18 -2.11 -12.62
C LYS A 482 -13.29 -2.03 -13.87
N HIS A 483 -13.54 -1.08 -14.77
CA HIS A 483 -12.85 -0.99 -16.06
C HIS A 483 -12.52 0.46 -16.41
N HIS A 484 -11.47 1.01 -15.78
CA HIS A 484 -11.16 2.44 -15.80
C HIS A 484 -11.07 3.04 -17.22
N ASP A 485 -10.45 2.34 -18.17
CA ASP A 485 -10.32 2.79 -19.56
C ASP A 485 -11.69 3.05 -20.21
N LYS A 486 -12.58 2.03 -20.18
CA LYS A 486 -13.94 2.12 -20.73
C LYS A 486 -14.83 3.10 -19.95
N GLU A 487 -14.62 3.19 -18.64
CA GLU A 487 -15.32 4.17 -17.80
C GLU A 487 -14.91 5.61 -18.13
N ALA A 488 -13.64 5.84 -18.49
CA ALA A 488 -13.15 7.12 -18.97
C ALA A 488 -13.71 7.48 -20.35
N GLU A 489 -13.78 6.54 -21.29
CA GLU A 489 -14.43 6.73 -22.60
C GLU A 489 -15.90 7.17 -22.45
N ILE A 490 -16.66 6.50 -21.58
CA ILE A 490 -18.06 6.86 -21.28
C ILE A 490 -18.14 8.26 -20.64
N ILE A 491 -17.31 8.55 -19.65
CA ILE A 491 -17.29 9.84 -18.94
C ILE A 491 -16.92 11.00 -19.86
N ALA A 492 -15.98 10.80 -20.78
CA ALA A 492 -15.61 11.81 -21.78
C ALA A 492 -16.79 12.19 -22.70
N GLN A 493 -17.78 11.30 -22.87
CA GLN A 493 -19.00 11.54 -23.66
C GLN A 493 -20.27 11.80 -22.82
N ALA A 494 -20.19 11.72 -21.48
CA ALA A 494 -21.32 11.95 -20.57
C ALA A 494 -21.86 13.39 -20.63
N GLY A 495 -21.11 14.34 -21.20
CA GLY A 495 -21.53 15.73 -21.39
C GLY A 495 -22.30 16.01 -22.69
N ARG A 496 -22.70 14.98 -23.46
CA ARG A 496 -23.52 15.12 -24.68
C ARG A 496 -24.99 15.46 -24.35
N PRO A 497 -25.73 16.16 -25.25
CA PRO A 497 -27.14 16.48 -25.01
C PRO A 497 -28.01 15.25 -24.69
N GLY A 498 -28.82 15.36 -23.63
CA GLY A 498 -29.73 14.30 -23.17
C GLY A 498 -29.08 13.02 -22.63
N ALA A 499 -27.75 12.98 -22.46
CA ALA A 499 -27.03 11.81 -21.95
C ALA A 499 -27.24 11.63 -20.44
N VAL A 500 -27.52 10.39 -20.01
CA VAL A 500 -27.66 10.02 -18.59
C VAL A 500 -26.56 9.04 -18.21
N THR A 501 -25.80 9.33 -17.16
CA THR A 501 -24.70 8.50 -16.67
C THR A 501 -24.83 8.27 -15.17
N ILE A 502 -24.79 7.02 -14.72
CA ILE A 502 -24.74 6.64 -13.32
C ILE A 502 -23.28 6.31 -12.95
N ALA A 503 -22.79 6.86 -11.84
CA ALA A 503 -21.47 6.57 -11.29
C ALA A 503 -21.56 6.10 -9.84
N THR A 504 -21.03 4.89 -9.57
CA THR A 504 -20.81 4.43 -8.20
C THR A 504 -19.63 5.19 -7.60
N ASN A 505 -19.86 5.84 -6.46
CA ASN A 505 -18.91 6.55 -5.61
C ASN A 505 -18.06 7.57 -6.40
N MET A 506 -16.84 7.19 -6.78
CA MET A 506 -15.91 8.03 -7.53
C MET A 506 -15.57 7.49 -8.94
N ALA A 507 -16.36 6.56 -9.48
CA ALA A 507 -16.16 6.03 -10.84
C ALA A 507 -16.00 7.17 -11.87
N GLY A 508 -15.09 6.99 -12.84
CA GLY A 508 -14.71 8.07 -13.75
C GLY A 508 -13.82 9.17 -13.14
N ARG A 509 -13.09 8.91 -12.05
CA ARG A 509 -12.10 9.87 -11.48
C ARG A 509 -11.05 10.26 -12.52
N GLY A 510 -10.49 11.47 -12.39
CA GLY A 510 -9.42 12.00 -13.23
C GLY A 510 -9.78 12.27 -14.69
N THR A 511 -10.98 11.89 -15.16
CA THR A 511 -11.47 12.18 -16.52
C THR A 511 -12.51 13.30 -16.48
N ASP A 512 -12.41 14.22 -17.44
CA ASP A 512 -13.18 15.44 -17.46
C ASP A 512 -14.40 15.36 -18.38
N ILE A 513 -15.56 15.77 -17.85
CA ILE A 513 -16.83 15.85 -18.58
C ILE A 513 -16.87 17.20 -19.29
N LEU A 514 -16.75 17.19 -20.61
CA LEU A 514 -16.88 18.38 -21.47
C LEU A 514 -18.31 18.49 -21.98
N LEU A 515 -18.92 19.67 -21.85
CA LEU A 515 -20.24 19.95 -22.42
C LEU A 515 -20.14 19.86 -23.96
N GLY A 516 -21.00 19.04 -24.56
CA GLY A 516 -20.97 18.68 -25.99
C GLY A 516 -20.34 17.30 -26.28
N GLY A 517 -19.77 16.64 -25.27
CA GLY A 517 -18.89 15.46 -25.40
C GLY A 517 -17.43 15.87 -25.58
N ASN A 518 -16.52 14.90 -25.72
CA ASN A 518 -15.13 15.17 -26.09
C ASN A 518 -14.91 14.95 -27.60
N TRP A 519 -14.65 16.04 -28.32
CA TRP A 519 -14.38 16.03 -29.76
C TRP A 519 -13.03 15.42 -30.13
N GLU A 520 -12.05 15.44 -29.22
CA GLU A 520 -10.72 14.84 -29.44
C GLU A 520 -10.83 13.31 -29.49
N VAL A 521 -11.71 12.73 -28.66
CA VAL A 521 -12.06 11.31 -28.68
C VAL A 521 -12.88 10.95 -29.93
N GLU A 522 -13.75 11.85 -30.41
CA GLU A 522 -14.47 11.67 -31.69
C GLU A 522 -13.52 11.67 -32.89
N VAL A 523 -12.43 12.45 -32.84
CA VAL A 523 -11.37 12.47 -33.87
C VAL A 523 -10.45 11.24 -33.75
N ALA A 524 -10.03 10.85 -32.54
CA ALA A 524 -9.16 9.71 -32.31
C ALA A 524 -9.80 8.35 -32.63
N ALA A 525 -11.14 8.29 -32.72
CA ALA A 525 -11.88 7.12 -33.17
C ALA A 525 -11.91 6.95 -34.71
N LEU A 526 -11.32 7.87 -35.48
CA LEU A 526 -11.19 7.78 -36.93
C LEU A 526 -9.79 7.32 -37.34
N GLU A 527 -9.70 6.45 -38.34
CA GLU A 527 -8.44 6.10 -38.98
C GLU A 527 -8.00 7.23 -39.92
N ASN A 528 -6.85 7.85 -39.65
CA ASN A 528 -6.25 8.93 -40.46
C ASN A 528 -7.22 10.08 -40.83
N PRO A 529 -7.82 10.78 -39.85
CA PRO A 529 -8.79 11.85 -40.11
C PRO A 529 -8.16 13.02 -40.88
N THR A 530 -8.85 13.45 -41.93
CA THR A 530 -8.48 14.66 -42.70
C THR A 530 -8.76 15.94 -41.89
N GLU A 531 -8.05 17.02 -42.20
CA GLU A 531 -8.25 18.33 -41.55
C GLU A 531 -9.71 18.82 -41.69
N GLU A 532 -10.37 18.53 -42.81
CA GLU A 532 -11.77 18.85 -43.06
C GLU A 532 -12.72 18.09 -42.12
N GLN A 533 -12.47 16.80 -41.86
CA GLN A 533 -13.23 16.01 -40.89
C GLN A 533 -13.03 16.51 -39.46
N VAL A 534 -11.79 16.84 -39.08
CA VAL A 534 -11.47 17.42 -37.76
C VAL A 534 -12.18 18.76 -37.57
N ALA A 535 -12.15 19.63 -38.59
CA ALA A 535 -12.84 20.92 -38.56
C ALA A 535 -14.36 20.76 -38.44
N GLN A 536 -14.96 19.81 -39.17
CA GLN A 536 -16.39 19.54 -39.12
C GLN A 536 -16.83 19.00 -37.74
N ILE A 537 -16.11 18.01 -37.19
CA ILE A 537 -16.38 17.46 -35.84
C ILE A 537 -16.31 18.56 -34.78
N LYS A 538 -15.29 19.43 -34.86
CA LYS A 538 -15.11 20.55 -33.94
C LYS A 538 -16.21 21.61 -34.07
N ALA A 539 -16.67 21.89 -35.29
CA ALA A 539 -17.78 22.81 -35.55
C ALA A 539 -19.12 22.26 -35.03
N ASP A 540 -19.38 20.96 -35.18
CA ASP A 540 -20.58 20.31 -34.64
C ASP A 540 -20.54 20.16 -33.12
N TRP A 541 -19.36 19.87 -32.54
CA TRP A 541 -19.14 19.96 -31.10
C TRP A 541 -19.46 21.36 -30.57
N GLN A 542 -18.99 22.42 -31.23
CA GLN A 542 -19.23 23.80 -30.79
C GLN A 542 -20.73 24.17 -30.78
N LYS A 543 -21.53 23.63 -31.71
CA LYS A 543 -23.00 23.76 -31.69
C LYS A 543 -23.61 23.06 -30.47
N ARG A 544 -23.21 21.80 -30.21
CA ARG A 544 -23.67 21.02 -29.04
C ARG A 544 -23.28 21.70 -27.73
N HIS A 545 -22.07 22.26 -27.66
CA HIS A 545 -21.56 22.99 -26.50
C HIS A 545 -22.41 24.23 -26.22
N GLN A 546 -22.63 25.10 -27.23
CA GLN A 546 -23.43 26.32 -27.09
C GLN A 546 -24.88 26.01 -26.64
N GLN A 547 -25.52 25.03 -27.26
CA GLN A 547 -26.86 24.56 -26.87
C GLN A 547 -26.91 24.18 -25.37
N LEU A 548 -25.87 23.53 -24.86
CA LEU A 548 -25.81 23.10 -23.47
C LEU A 548 -25.45 24.20 -22.48
N LEU A 549 -24.71 25.23 -22.89
CA LEU A 549 -24.56 26.46 -22.09
C LEU A 549 -25.94 27.13 -21.90
N GLU A 550 -26.72 27.25 -22.97
CA GLU A 550 -28.06 27.84 -22.95
C GLU A 550 -29.07 27.00 -22.16
N ALA A 551 -29.00 25.66 -22.26
CA ALA A 551 -29.81 24.74 -21.45
C ALA A 551 -29.39 24.67 -19.97
N GLY A 552 -28.41 25.45 -19.52
CA GLY A 552 -28.01 25.52 -18.10
C GLY A 552 -27.00 24.44 -17.66
N GLY A 553 -26.33 23.78 -18.60
CA GLY A 553 -25.21 22.86 -18.37
C GLY A 553 -25.56 21.56 -17.64
N LEU A 554 -24.51 20.79 -17.33
CA LEU A 554 -24.58 19.49 -16.66
C LEU A 554 -25.35 19.59 -15.33
N HIS A 555 -26.33 18.69 -15.15
CA HIS A 555 -26.91 18.45 -13.83
C HIS A 555 -26.20 17.28 -13.14
N VAL A 556 -25.83 17.47 -11.87
CA VAL A 556 -25.35 16.42 -10.97
C VAL A 556 -26.43 16.13 -9.92
N ILE A 557 -26.91 14.90 -9.92
CA ILE A 557 -27.81 14.35 -8.89
C ILE A 557 -27.00 13.41 -8.01
N ALA A 558 -27.16 13.49 -6.69
CA ALA A 558 -26.64 12.50 -5.76
C ALA A 558 -27.80 11.76 -5.08
N SER A 559 -27.80 10.43 -5.09
CA SER A 559 -28.86 9.60 -4.50
C SER A 559 -28.74 9.38 -2.99
N GLU A 560 -27.66 9.87 -2.38
CA GLU A 560 -27.35 9.78 -0.96
C GLU A 560 -26.22 10.77 -0.60
N ARG A 561 -25.86 10.85 0.69
CA ARG A 561 -24.71 11.62 1.21
C ARG A 561 -23.60 10.66 1.61
N HIS A 562 -22.36 10.97 1.23
CA HIS A 562 -21.20 10.17 1.62
C HIS A 562 -20.83 10.40 3.10
N GLU A 563 -19.97 9.53 3.66
CA GLU A 563 -19.39 9.70 5.00
C GLU A 563 -18.73 11.08 5.18
N SER A 564 -18.05 11.55 4.13
CA SER A 564 -17.35 12.83 4.11
C SER A 564 -18.00 13.82 3.12
N ARG A 565 -18.09 15.08 3.56
CA ARG A 565 -18.50 16.23 2.75
C ARG A 565 -17.56 16.45 1.55
N ARG A 566 -16.31 16.01 1.65
CA ARG A 566 -15.28 16.12 0.63
C ARG A 566 -15.68 15.41 -0.67
N ILE A 567 -16.15 14.16 -0.54
CA ILE A 567 -16.60 13.33 -1.66
C ILE A 567 -17.87 13.93 -2.30
N ASP A 568 -18.83 14.38 -1.50
CA ASP A 568 -20.00 15.12 -2.01
C ASP A 568 -19.57 16.35 -2.85
N ASN A 569 -18.58 17.11 -2.39
CA ASN A 569 -18.09 18.30 -3.08
C ASN A 569 -17.33 17.97 -4.38
N GLN A 570 -16.62 16.84 -4.44
CA GLN A 570 -16.00 16.34 -5.66
C GLN A 570 -17.05 15.94 -6.71
N LEU A 571 -18.15 15.31 -6.27
CA LEU A 571 -19.31 15.00 -7.12
C LEU A 571 -19.96 16.29 -7.66
N ARG A 572 -20.23 17.29 -6.80
CA ARG A 572 -20.68 18.64 -7.25
C ARG A 572 -19.69 19.27 -8.24
N GLY A 573 -18.38 19.07 -8.03
CA GLY A 573 -17.27 19.52 -8.88
C GLY A 573 -17.20 18.89 -10.28
N ARG A 574 -18.10 17.97 -10.62
CA ARG A 574 -18.28 17.50 -12.00
C ARG A 574 -18.98 18.54 -12.88
N ALA A 575 -19.84 19.39 -12.32
CA ALA A 575 -20.54 20.45 -13.06
C ALA A 575 -19.92 21.85 -12.87
N GLY A 576 -20.20 22.75 -13.82
CA GLY A 576 -19.86 24.18 -13.77
C GLY A 576 -18.37 24.52 -13.75
N ARG A 577 -17.61 23.87 -14.62
CA ARG A 577 -16.14 23.97 -14.70
C ARG A 577 -15.73 25.10 -15.64
N GLN A 578 -14.56 25.72 -15.44
CA GLN A 578 -14.13 26.90 -16.22
C GLN A 578 -15.24 27.97 -16.37
N GLY A 579 -16.04 28.18 -15.32
CA GLY A 579 -17.14 29.14 -15.30
C GLY A 579 -18.39 28.76 -16.10
N ASP A 580 -18.47 27.54 -16.63
CA ASP A 580 -19.66 27.00 -17.29
C ASP A 580 -20.89 27.01 -16.34
N PRO A 581 -22.11 27.10 -16.88
CA PRO A 581 -23.31 26.84 -16.11
C PRO A 581 -23.41 25.35 -15.74
N GLY A 582 -24.23 25.07 -14.74
CA GLY A 582 -24.51 23.71 -14.26
C GLY A 582 -25.27 23.77 -12.95
N SER A 583 -25.78 22.63 -12.49
CA SER A 583 -26.46 22.55 -11.18
C SER A 583 -26.15 21.26 -10.44
N SER A 584 -26.19 21.29 -9.11
CA SER A 584 -26.15 20.08 -8.28
C SER A 584 -27.30 20.02 -7.28
N ARG A 585 -27.80 18.81 -7.00
CA ARG A 585 -28.85 18.54 -6.00
C ARG A 585 -28.60 17.17 -5.36
N PHE A 586 -28.96 17.04 -4.08
CA PHE A 586 -28.83 15.81 -3.30
C PHE A 586 -30.22 15.36 -2.87
N TYR A 587 -30.51 14.07 -3.08
CA TYR A 587 -31.77 13.41 -2.76
C TYR A 587 -31.51 12.40 -1.65
N LEU A 588 -32.22 12.50 -0.54
CA LEU A 588 -31.94 11.77 0.71
C LEU A 588 -33.21 11.17 1.31
N SER A 589 -33.06 10.08 2.04
CA SER A 589 -34.13 9.44 2.81
C SER A 589 -33.73 9.28 4.28
N LEU A 590 -34.70 9.33 5.19
CA LEU A 590 -34.53 8.92 6.59
C LEU A 590 -34.16 7.43 6.76
N GLU A 591 -34.18 6.67 5.67
CA GLU A 591 -33.82 5.25 5.60
C GLU A 591 -32.44 5.02 4.97
N ASP A 592 -31.71 6.05 4.55
CA ASP A 592 -30.35 5.93 4.03
C ASP A 592 -29.33 5.72 5.16
N SER A 593 -28.22 5.03 4.87
CA SER A 593 -27.26 4.56 5.88
C SER A 593 -26.72 5.67 6.79
N LEU A 594 -26.33 6.82 6.23
CA LEU A 594 -25.88 7.96 7.02
C LEU A 594 -27.00 8.51 7.93
N MET A 595 -28.25 8.50 7.47
CA MET A 595 -29.38 8.96 8.27
C MET A 595 -29.70 7.98 9.40
N ARG A 596 -29.63 6.66 9.17
CA ARG A 596 -29.81 5.65 10.24
C ARG A 596 -28.81 5.80 11.40
N ILE A 597 -27.58 6.22 11.12
CA ILE A 597 -26.51 6.36 12.14
C ILE A 597 -26.73 7.59 13.05
N PHE A 598 -27.43 8.63 12.58
CA PHE A 598 -27.54 9.91 13.30
C PHE A 598 -28.97 10.40 13.61
N ALA A 599 -29.97 9.97 12.84
CA ALA A 599 -31.38 10.26 13.12
C ALA A 599 -31.91 9.25 14.13
N SER A 600 -31.76 9.55 15.43
CA SER A 600 -32.43 8.80 16.49
C SER A 600 -33.94 8.71 16.24
N ASP A 601 -34.60 7.67 16.76
CA ASP A 601 -36.05 7.45 16.54
C ASP A 601 -36.90 8.65 16.94
N ARG A 602 -36.43 9.45 17.90
CA ARG A 602 -37.04 10.73 18.29
C ARG A 602 -37.13 11.73 17.13
N VAL A 603 -36.13 11.79 16.25
CA VAL A 603 -36.16 12.63 15.03
C VAL A 603 -37.11 12.03 13.99
N LYS A 604 -37.03 10.73 13.74
CA LYS A 604 -37.91 10.03 12.78
C LYS A 604 -39.39 10.15 13.17
N ASN A 605 -39.70 10.02 14.47
CA ASN A 605 -41.04 10.17 15.01
C ASN A 605 -41.49 11.64 15.08
N PHE A 606 -40.60 12.60 15.32
CA PHE A 606 -40.91 14.03 15.25
C PHE A 606 -41.27 14.47 13.82
N MET A 607 -40.54 13.98 12.80
CA MET A 607 -40.84 14.26 11.39
C MET A 607 -42.17 13.63 10.96
N LYS A 608 -42.49 12.39 11.40
CA LYS A 608 -43.82 11.80 11.18
C LYS A 608 -44.94 12.57 11.89
N ALA A 609 -44.70 13.06 13.10
CA ALA A 609 -45.67 13.88 13.85
C ALA A 609 -45.84 15.31 13.29
N LEU A 610 -44.95 15.74 12.39
CA LEU A 610 -45.02 17.02 11.68
C LEU A 610 -45.96 16.99 10.47
N GLY A 611 -46.44 15.81 10.06
CA GLY A 611 -47.48 15.69 9.05
C GLY A 611 -47.03 15.82 7.59
N MET A 612 -45.79 15.44 7.26
CA MET A 612 -45.39 15.25 5.86
C MET A 612 -46.35 14.29 5.15
N GLU A 613 -46.90 14.70 4.01
CA GLU A 613 -47.64 13.81 3.12
C GLU A 613 -46.69 12.99 2.23
N SER A 614 -47.16 11.87 1.67
CA SER A 614 -46.29 10.99 0.89
C SER A 614 -45.92 11.63 -0.45
N GLY A 615 -44.63 11.57 -0.77
CA GLY A 615 -44.03 12.28 -1.91
C GLY A 615 -43.60 13.72 -1.63
N GLU A 616 -43.93 14.31 -0.47
CA GLU A 616 -43.38 15.59 -0.06
C GLU A 616 -41.90 15.49 0.33
N ALA A 617 -41.15 16.56 0.09
CA ALA A 617 -39.73 16.67 0.43
C ALA A 617 -39.49 17.84 1.39
N ILE A 618 -38.70 17.63 2.44
CA ILE A 618 -38.22 18.74 3.26
C ILE A 618 -37.01 19.40 2.56
N GLU A 619 -37.26 20.48 1.81
CA GLU A 619 -36.21 21.41 1.38
C GLU A 619 -36.02 22.51 2.44
N HIS A 620 -35.11 22.32 3.40
CA HIS A 620 -34.78 23.39 4.34
C HIS A 620 -33.34 23.39 4.82
N ARG A 621 -32.70 24.56 4.76
CA ARG A 621 -31.29 24.79 5.13
C ARG A 621 -30.91 24.31 6.54
N MET A 622 -31.85 24.27 7.49
CA MET A 622 -31.59 23.70 8.82
C MET A 622 -31.28 22.19 8.76
N VAL A 623 -31.92 21.44 7.86
CA VAL A 623 -31.73 19.99 7.70
C VAL A 623 -30.38 19.71 7.05
N THR A 624 -30.04 20.39 5.95
CA THR A 624 -28.68 20.38 5.36
C THR A 624 -27.61 20.69 6.43
N ASN A 625 -27.79 21.75 7.21
CA ASN A 625 -26.86 22.12 8.31
C ASN A 625 -26.78 21.06 9.43
N ALA A 626 -27.79 20.20 9.61
CA ALA A 626 -27.75 19.11 10.57
C ALA A 626 -26.99 17.89 10.00
N ILE A 627 -27.22 17.57 8.72
CA ILE A 627 -26.51 16.51 8.00
C ILE A 627 -25.02 16.83 7.86
N GLU A 628 -24.66 18.09 7.59
CA GLU A 628 -23.25 18.55 7.62
C GLU A 628 -22.57 18.36 8.99
N LYS A 629 -23.32 18.41 10.10
CA LYS A 629 -22.78 18.11 11.44
C LYS A 629 -22.63 16.61 11.68
N ALA A 630 -23.52 15.79 11.10
CA ALA A 630 -23.41 14.34 11.13
C ALA A 630 -22.16 13.87 10.37
N GLN A 631 -21.96 14.33 9.12
CA GLN A 631 -20.76 14.07 8.33
C GLN A 631 -19.48 14.42 9.10
N ARG A 632 -19.41 15.63 9.69
CA ARG A 632 -18.26 16.05 10.52
C ARG A 632 -17.98 15.15 11.73
N LYS A 633 -18.99 14.47 12.28
CA LYS A 633 -18.81 13.50 13.36
C LYS A 633 -18.31 12.14 12.85
N VAL A 634 -18.65 11.75 11.61
CA VAL A 634 -18.02 10.60 10.93
C VAL A 634 -16.57 10.92 10.56
N GLU A 635 -16.33 12.08 9.94
CA GLU A 635 -14.98 12.57 9.58
C GLU A 635 -14.07 12.60 10.80
N GLY A 636 -14.54 13.13 11.94
CA GLY A 636 -13.81 13.12 13.21
C GLY A 636 -13.50 11.72 13.74
N ARG A 637 -14.47 10.79 13.74
CA ARG A 637 -14.24 9.40 14.15
C ARG A 637 -13.21 8.70 13.25
N ASN A 638 -13.32 8.91 11.93
CA ASN A 638 -12.40 8.32 10.95
C ASN A 638 -10.98 8.92 11.08
N PHE A 639 -10.87 10.21 11.41
CA PHE A 639 -9.60 10.85 11.78
C PHE A 639 -8.99 10.24 13.05
N ASP A 640 -9.77 10.10 14.14
CA ASP A 640 -9.26 9.50 15.38
C ASP A 640 -8.79 8.05 15.17
N MET A 641 -9.49 7.27 14.33
CA MET A 641 -9.05 5.93 13.93
C MET A 641 -7.73 5.93 13.13
N ARG A 642 -7.61 6.77 12.09
CA ARG A 642 -6.35 6.91 11.32
C ARG A 642 -5.19 7.37 12.20
N LYS A 643 -5.45 8.32 13.09
CA LYS A 643 -4.49 8.86 14.05
C LYS A 643 -4.04 7.79 15.04
N GLN A 644 -4.94 6.99 15.59
CA GLN A 644 -4.56 5.87 16.46
C GLN A 644 -3.68 4.87 15.72
N LEU A 645 -4.04 4.46 14.50
CA LEU A 645 -3.25 3.54 13.68
C LEU A 645 -1.84 4.09 13.38
N LEU A 646 -1.76 5.37 13.01
CA LEU A 646 -0.50 6.09 12.82
C LEU A 646 0.34 6.14 14.11
N GLU A 647 -0.29 6.40 15.26
CA GLU A 647 0.41 6.52 16.54
C GLU A 647 1.03 5.19 17.04
N TYR A 648 0.57 4.04 16.53
CA TYR A 648 1.23 2.74 16.69
C TYR A 648 2.32 2.51 15.63
N ASP A 649 2.05 2.76 14.34
CA ASP A 649 3.06 2.61 13.27
C ASP A 649 4.25 3.58 13.46
N ASP A 650 4.06 4.76 14.03
CA ASP A 650 5.15 5.70 14.33
C ASP A 650 6.22 5.07 15.25
N VAL A 651 5.83 4.18 16.17
CA VAL A 651 6.77 3.45 17.03
C VAL A 651 7.52 2.37 16.25
N ALA A 652 6.80 1.57 15.47
CA ALA A 652 7.40 0.57 14.57
C ALA A 652 8.27 1.22 13.48
N ASN A 653 7.97 2.46 13.08
CA ASN A 653 8.67 3.18 12.03
C ASN A 653 10.05 3.67 12.47
N GLU A 654 10.22 4.14 13.71
CA GLU A 654 11.56 4.48 14.22
C GLU A 654 12.45 3.22 14.32
N GLN A 655 11.89 2.08 14.73
CA GLN A 655 12.58 0.78 14.72
C GLN A 655 12.97 0.35 13.30
N ARG A 656 11.99 0.40 12.38
CA ARG A 656 12.15 0.12 10.94
C ARG A 656 13.26 0.97 10.31
N LYS A 657 13.36 2.27 10.64
CA LYS A 657 14.45 3.14 10.16
C LYS A 657 15.82 2.64 10.60
N VAL A 658 15.97 2.25 11.87
CA VAL A 658 17.24 1.73 12.40
C VAL A 658 17.62 0.42 11.72
N ILE A 659 16.69 -0.54 11.65
CA ILE A 659 16.93 -1.85 11.00
C ILE A 659 17.22 -1.69 9.51
N TYR A 660 16.44 -0.87 8.78
CA TYR A 660 16.68 -0.63 7.35
C TYR A 660 17.98 0.14 7.12
N HIS A 661 18.38 1.07 8.00
CA HIS A 661 19.68 1.74 7.90
C HIS A 661 20.84 0.76 8.13
N MET A 662 20.75 -0.11 9.15
CA MET A 662 21.72 -1.17 9.43
C MET A 662 21.84 -2.14 8.25
N ARG A 663 20.71 -2.67 7.76
CA ARG A 663 20.64 -3.57 6.60
C ARG A 663 21.21 -2.94 5.33
N ASN A 664 20.88 -1.67 5.04
CA ASN A 664 21.39 -0.96 3.87
C ASN A 664 22.89 -0.66 3.99
N SER A 665 23.41 -0.40 5.19
CA SER A 665 24.85 -0.20 5.43
C SER A 665 25.63 -1.52 5.25
N LEU A 666 25.12 -2.63 5.79
CA LEU A 666 25.68 -3.97 5.59
C LEU A 666 25.66 -4.39 4.11
N LEU A 667 24.57 -4.09 3.38
CA LEU A 667 24.49 -4.34 1.93
C LEU A 667 25.51 -3.51 1.13
N ALA A 668 25.75 -2.26 1.54
CA ALA A 668 26.64 -1.33 0.83
C ALA A 668 28.13 -1.45 1.20
N ALA A 669 28.47 -2.02 2.35
CA ALA A 669 29.86 -2.23 2.76
C ALA A 669 30.52 -3.36 1.96
N ASP A 670 31.73 -3.14 1.44
CA ASP A 670 32.50 -4.18 0.75
C ASP A 670 32.99 -5.28 1.70
N GLU A 671 33.38 -4.89 2.92
CA GLU A 671 33.76 -5.78 4.03
C GLU A 671 33.03 -5.40 5.33
N ILE A 672 32.80 -6.38 6.21
CA ILE A 672 32.14 -6.15 7.53
C ILE A 672 32.95 -6.69 8.72
N GLY A 673 34.22 -7.09 8.50
CA GLY A 673 35.04 -7.77 9.52
C GLY A 673 35.22 -6.97 10.82
N GLN A 674 35.27 -5.64 10.76
CA GLN A 674 35.28 -4.79 11.96
C GLN A 674 33.96 -4.93 12.75
N THR A 675 32.80 -4.88 12.10
CA THR A 675 31.50 -5.07 12.76
C THR A 675 31.36 -6.45 13.38
N ILE A 676 31.91 -7.49 12.75
CA ILE A 676 31.99 -8.84 13.35
C ILE A 676 32.90 -8.86 14.58
N ALA A 677 34.03 -8.14 14.57
CA ALA A 677 34.91 -8.04 15.74
C ALA A 677 34.25 -7.27 16.90
N GLU A 678 33.57 -6.16 16.61
CA GLU A 678 32.79 -5.37 17.58
C GLU A 678 31.65 -6.21 18.19
N PHE A 679 30.87 -6.92 17.36
CA PHE A 679 29.82 -7.84 17.82
C PHE A 679 30.40 -8.98 18.68
N ARG A 680 31.55 -9.56 18.29
CA ARG A 680 32.23 -10.61 19.06
C ARG A 680 32.64 -10.11 20.44
N GLN A 681 33.15 -8.88 20.53
CA GLN A 681 33.53 -8.27 21.80
C GLN A 681 32.30 -8.01 22.69
N GLU A 682 31.27 -7.32 22.18
CA GLU A 682 30.08 -7.02 22.99
C GLU A 682 29.37 -8.29 23.50
N VAL A 683 29.23 -9.31 22.65
CA VAL A 683 28.61 -10.59 23.03
C VAL A 683 29.47 -11.34 24.07
N LEU A 684 30.79 -11.32 23.93
CA LEU A 684 31.69 -11.93 24.92
C LEU A 684 31.63 -11.19 26.25
N ASP A 685 31.74 -9.86 26.23
CA ASP A 685 31.73 -9.05 27.44
C ASP A 685 30.40 -9.15 28.19
N ALA A 686 29.27 -9.27 27.48
CA ALA A 686 27.96 -9.57 28.07
C ALA A 686 27.91 -11.00 28.66
N SER A 687 28.34 -12.01 27.91
CA SER A 687 28.34 -13.42 28.36
C SER A 687 29.21 -13.64 29.59
N ILE A 688 30.39 -13.01 29.65
CA ILE A 688 31.23 -13.02 30.84
C ILE A 688 30.55 -12.27 31.98
N SER A 689 30.05 -11.04 31.77
CA SER A 689 29.44 -10.23 32.85
C SER A 689 28.19 -10.85 33.49
N ALA A 690 27.50 -11.76 32.78
CA ALA A 690 26.35 -12.49 33.31
C ALA A 690 26.74 -13.60 34.32
N HIS A 691 27.93 -14.20 34.18
CA HIS A 691 28.41 -15.32 35.00
C HIS A 691 29.53 -14.92 35.97
N ILE A 692 30.28 -13.87 35.61
CA ILE A 692 31.33 -13.22 36.38
C ILE A 692 30.92 -11.74 36.51
N PRO A 693 30.12 -11.38 37.52
CA PRO A 693 29.63 -10.00 37.65
C PRO A 693 30.82 -9.03 37.83
N PRO A 694 30.82 -7.85 37.19
CA PRO A 694 31.93 -6.91 37.30
C PRO A 694 32.25 -6.54 38.76
N GLN A 695 33.53 -6.57 39.13
CA GLN A 695 34.01 -6.29 40.50
C GLN A 695 33.56 -7.31 41.58
N SER A 696 33.12 -8.51 41.19
CA SER A 696 32.76 -9.59 42.12
C SER A 696 33.97 -10.33 42.71
N LEU A 697 33.72 -11.06 43.80
CA LEU A 697 34.67 -12.02 44.37
C LEU A 697 34.64 -13.35 43.59
N PRO A 698 35.74 -14.11 43.47
CA PRO A 698 35.77 -15.41 42.78
C PRO A 698 34.75 -16.44 43.30
N GLU A 699 34.36 -16.33 44.57
CA GLU A 699 33.30 -17.14 45.21
C GLU A 699 31.90 -16.91 44.59
N GLN A 700 31.74 -15.90 43.73
CA GLN A 700 30.49 -15.50 43.07
C GLN A 700 30.50 -15.80 41.56
N TRP A 701 31.55 -16.47 41.03
CA TRP A 701 31.73 -16.73 39.61
C TRP A 701 31.11 -18.08 39.20
N ASP A 702 30.16 -18.07 38.27
CA ASP A 702 29.61 -19.28 37.65
C ASP A 702 30.48 -19.73 36.45
N ILE A 703 31.65 -20.29 36.76
CA ILE A 703 32.56 -20.83 35.74
C ILE A 703 31.92 -21.98 34.93
N PRO A 704 31.19 -22.95 35.52
CA PRO A 704 30.49 -23.98 34.74
C PRO A 704 29.44 -23.41 33.77
N GLY A 705 28.68 -22.38 34.18
CA GLY A 705 27.75 -21.67 33.29
C GLY A 705 28.48 -20.95 32.16
N LEU A 706 29.58 -20.26 32.47
CA LEU A 706 30.40 -19.57 31.47
C LEU A 706 31.01 -20.54 30.44
N GLU A 707 31.57 -21.67 30.87
CA GLU A 707 32.10 -22.69 29.95
C GLU A 707 30.99 -23.27 29.05
N ALA A 708 29.78 -23.49 29.59
CA ALA A 708 28.63 -23.98 28.84
C ALA A 708 28.12 -22.94 27.80
N VAL A 709 28.07 -21.66 28.16
CA VAL A 709 27.64 -20.57 27.26
C VAL A 709 28.69 -20.31 26.17
N LEU A 710 29.99 -20.33 26.49
CA LEU A 710 31.05 -20.22 25.48
C LEU A 710 30.98 -21.37 24.46
N TYR A 711 30.64 -22.58 24.88
CA TYR A 711 30.38 -23.67 23.96
C TYR A 711 29.06 -23.52 23.18
N SER A 712 27.98 -23.01 23.79
CA SER A 712 26.70 -22.75 23.11
C SER A 712 26.82 -21.68 22.03
N ASP A 713 27.55 -20.60 22.30
CA ASP A 713 27.46 -19.35 21.54
C ASP A 713 28.72 -19.06 20.73
N PHE A 714 29.86 -19.67 21.08
CA PHE A 714 31.10 -19.58 20.32
C PHE A 714 31.63 -20.95 19.83
N GLY A 715 31.02 -22.06 20.25
CA GLY A 715 31.49 -23.42 19.91
C GLY A 715 32.81 -23.83 20.58
N ALA A 716 33.46 -22.91 21.28
CA ALA A 716 34.77 -23.10 21.89
C ALA A 716 34.67 -23.87 23.21
N ARG A 717 35.59 -24.82 23.43
CA ARG A 717 35.70 -25.60 24.68
C ARG A 717 36.92 -25.15 25.46
N LEU A 718 36.79 -24.03 26.16
CA LEU A 718 37.86 -23.42 26.95
C LEU A 718 37.79 -23.94 28.40
N PRO A 719 38.85 -24.57 28.95
CA PRO A 719 38.84 -25.08 30.32
C PRO A 719 39.20 -23.95 31.30
N ILE A 720 38.26 -23.02 31.51
CA ILE A 720 38.43 -21.83 32.33
C ILE A 720 38.69 -22.20 33.80
N GLN A 721 38.01 -23.22 34.33
CA GLN A 721 38.27 -23.67 35.69
C GLN A 721 39.74 -24.11 35.86
N GLN A 722 40.28 -24.86 34.89
CA GLN A 722 41.69 -25.29 34.92
C GLN A 722 42.64 -24.09 34.82
N TRP A 723 42.31 -23.08 34.02
CA TRP A 723 43.10 -21.85 33.94
C TRP A 723 43.15 -21.06 35.25
N LEU A 724 42.06 -21.07 36.03
CA LEU A 724 41.99 -20.42 37.33
C LEU A 724 42.67 -21.25 38.44
N ASP A 725 42.58 -22.58 38.34
CA ASP A 725 43.29 -23.50 39.24
C ASP A 725 44.83 -23.50 39.01
N GLU A 726 45.29 -23.18 37.80
CA GLU A 726 46.71 -23.18 37.41
C GLU A 726 47.43 -21.82 37.60
N ASP A 727 46.74 -20.68 37.56
CA ASP A 727 47.35 -19.34 37.67
C ASP A 727 46.55 -18.40 38.59
N GLU A 728 47.01 -18.26 39.85
CA GLU A 728 46.47 -17.34 40.87
C GLU A 728 46.49 -15.85 40.46
N LYS A 729 47.03 -15.50 39.29
CA LYS A 729 47.04 -14.13 38.75
C LYS A 729 45.98 -13.86 37.68
N LEU A 730 45.17 -14.84 37.29
CA LEU A 730 44.04 -14.61 36.39
C LEU A 730 42.86 -13.95 37.12
N TYR A 731 42.82 -12.62 37.06
CA TYR A 731 41.67 -11.80 37.48
C TYR A 731 40.80 -11.39 36.28
N GLU A 732 39.62 -10.82 36.57
CA GLU A 732 38.53 -10.58 35.60
C GLU A 732 39.00 -10.05 34.23
N GLU A 733 39.75 -8.94 34.21
CA GLU A 733 40.24 -8.30 32.97
C GLU A 733 41.16 -9.24 32.17
N THR A 734 42.15 -9.85 32.83
CA THR A 734 43.08 -10.79 32.19
C THR A 734 42.39 -12.07 31.70
N LEU A 735 41.30 -12.50 32.35
CA LEU A 735 40.50 -13.62 31.90
C LEU A 735 39.69 -13.26 30.64
N ARG A 736 39.06 -12.07 30.61
CA ARG A 736 38.40 -11.53 29.40
C ARG A 736 39.37 -11.48 28.21
N GLU A 737 40.58 -10.94 28.42
CA GLU A 737 41.62 -10.89 27.38
C GLU A 737 42.04 -12.30 26.90
N LYS A 738 42.27 -13.25 27.83
CA LYS A 738 42.69 -14.62 27.49
C LYS A 738 41.61 -15.37 26.69
N ILE A 739 40.34 -15.22 27.05
CA ILE A 739 39.21 -15.81 26.31
C ILE A 739 39.09 -15.17 24.93
N MET A 740 39.16 -13.84 24.82
CA MET A 740 39.12 -13.14 23.53
C MET A 740 40.26 -13.57 22.60
N GLN A 741 41.49 -13.72 23.11
CA GLN A 741 42.63 -14.20 22.31
C GLN A 741 42.43 -15.62 21.77
N ALA A 742 41.85 -16.54 22.57
CA ALA A 742 41.50 -17.88 22.10
C ALA A 742 40.44 -17.83 20.98
N LEU A 743 39.37 -17.07 21.18
CA LEU A 743 38.30 -16.92 20.18
C LEU A 743 38.75 -16.22 18.89
N LEU A 744 39.76 -15.35 18.96
CA LEU A 744 40.39 -14.75 17.78
C LEU A 744 41.26 -15.77 17.02
N ALA A 745 41.99 -16.65 17.73
CA ALA A 745 42.79 -17.70 17.10
C ALA A 745 41.90 -18.72 16.35
N ASP A 746 40.84 -19.21 16.99
CA ASP A 746 39.84 -20.12 16.37
C ASP A 746 39.20 -19.50 15.11
N TYR A 747 39.03 -18.18 15.09
CA TYR A 747 38.48 -17.47 13.93
C TYR A 747 39.52 -17.23 12.82
N GLN A 748 40.78 -17.01 13.18
CA GLN A 748 41.88 -16.90 12.21
C GLN A 748 42.16 -18.23 11.52
N GLU A 749 42.11 -19.37 12.24
CA GLU A 749 42.23 -20.69 11.60
C GLU A 749 41.11 -20.91 10.57
N LYS A 750 39.87 -20.49 10.85
CA LYS A 750 38.78 -20.53 9.86
C LYS A 750 39.04 -19.65 8.63
N GLU A 751 39.62 -18.47 8.81
CA GLU A 751 39.98 -17.58 7.69
C GLU A 751 41.09 -18.18 6.82
N GLU A 752 42.09 -18.84 7.42
CA GLU A 752 43.13 -19.59 6.70
C GLU A 752 42.58 -20.85 6.00
N LEU A 753 41.55 -21.50 6.56
CA LEU A 753 40.92 -22.70 5.97
C LEU A 753 39.94 -22.36 4.83
N ALA A 754 39.18 -21.27 4.94
CA ALA A 754 38.17 -20.87 3.96
C ALA A 754 38.70 -19.94 2.85
N GLY A 755 39.73 -19.16 3.16
CA GLY A 755 40.16 -18.01 2.37
C GLY A 755 39.33 -16.76 2.70
N PRO A 756 39.96 -15.56 2.72
CA PRO A 756 39.34 -14.34 3.23
C PRO A 756 38.12 -13.89 2.42
N GLU A 757 38.19 -13.89 1.09
CA GLU A 757 37.09 -13.44 0.22
C GLU A 757 35.80 -14.26 0.38
N ALA A 758 35.95 -15.58 0.51
CA ALA A 758 34.84 -16.48 0.82
C ALA A 758 34.27 -16.22 2.23
N LEU A 759 35.13 -16.02 3.23
CA LEU A 759 34.69 -15.70 4.59
C LEU A 759 33.96 -14.36 4.67
N ARG A 760 34.46 -13.28 4.05
CA ARG A 760 33.78 -11.96 4.06
C ARG A 760 32.42 -12.01 3.36
N THR A 761 32.32 -12.77 2.26
CA THR A 761 31.04 -13.01 1.58
C THR A 761 30.06 -13.77 2.49
N PHE A 762 30.55 -14.79 3.20
CA PHE A 762 29.74 -15.59 4.12
C PHE A 762 29.31 -14.81 5.37
N GLU A 763 30.22 -14.05 6.01
CA GLU A 763 29.91 -13.12 7.11
C GLU A 763 28.74 -12.21 6.74
N LYS A 764 28.82 -11.53 5.58
CA LYS A 764 27.80 -10.61 5.09
C LYS A 764 26.46 -11.31 4.84
N GLN A 765 26.45 -12.51 4.25
CA GLN A 765 25.23 -13.28 4.02
C GLN A 765 24.57 -13.75 5.33
N ILE A 766 25.37 -14.21 6.31
CA ILE A 766 24.85 -14.67 7.60
C ILE A 766 24.26 -13.52 8.42
N VAL A 767 24.96 -12.38 8.57
CA VAL A 767 24.42 -11.26 9.35
C VAL A 767 23.15 -10.69 8.71
N LEU A 768 23.11 -10.54 7.38
CA LEU A 768 21.88 -10.10 6.69
C LEU A 768 20.72 -11.08 6.88
N ARG A 769 20.99 -12.39 6.85
CA ARG A 769 19.96 -13.41 7.11
C ARG A 769 19.45 -13.37 8.55
N VAL A 770 20.34 -13.34 9.54
CA VAL A 770 19.97 -13.30 10.97
C VAL A 770 19.18 -12.03 11.28
N LEU A 771 19.59 -10.88 10.72
CA LEU A 771 18.86 -9.61 10.78
C LEU A 771 17.45 -9.75 10.18
N ASP A 772 17.33 -10.29 8.97
CA ASP A 772 16.04 -10.42 8.29
C ASP A 772 15.10 -11.43 8.96
N ASP A 773 15.61 -12.56 9.43
CA ASP A 773 14.82 -13.61 10.07
C ASP A 773 14.28 -13.11 11.45
N LEU A 774 15.14 -12.59 12.33
CA LEU A 774 14.73 -12.02 13.62
C LEU A 774 13.83 -10.77 13.48
N TRP A 775 14.00 -9.97 12.42
CA TRP A 775 13.11 -8.82 12.16
C TRP A 775 11.67 -9.24 11.79
N LYS A 776 11.48 -10.36 11.07
CA LYS A 776 10.14 -10.91 10.78
C LYS A 776 9.45 -11.40 12.05
N GLU A 777 10.21 -12.03 12.95
CA GLU A 777 9.73 -12.48 14.27
C GLU A 777 9.32 -11.27 15.12
N HIS A 778 10.18 -10.24 15.20
CA HIS A 778 9.86 -8.99 15.90
C HIS A 778 8.63 -8.29 15.33
N LEU A 779 8.46 -8.23 14.00
CA LEU A 779 7.24 -7.69 13.38
C LEU A 779 5.98 -8.47 13.80
N SER A 780 6.06 -9.80 13.87
CA SER A 780 4.95 -10.65 14.35
C SER A 780 4.62 -10.37 15.82
N THR A 781 5.65 -10.29 16.68
CA THR A 781 5.50 -9.95 18.11
C THR A 781 4.95 -8.53 18.32
N MET A 782 5.34 -7.57 17.47
CA MET A 782 4.82 -6.20 17.47
C MET A 782 3.35 -6.11 17.02
N ASP A 783 2.92 -6.95 16.08
CA ASP A 783 1.51 -7.15 15.72
C ASP A 783 0.75 -7.76 16.91
N HIS A 784 1.23 -8.85 17.53
CA HIS A 784 0.61 -9.44 18.73
C HIS A 784 0.46 -8.44 19.88
N LEU A 785 1.54 -7.70 20.20
CA LEU A 785 1.56 -6.66 21.24
C LEU A 785 0.50 -5.57 20.97
N ARG A 786 0.30 -5.16 19.70
CA ARG A 786 -0.68 -4.12 19.35
C ARG A 786 -2.11 -4.55 19.68
N HIS A 787 -2.45 -5.82 19.46
CA HIS A 787 -3.79 -6.33 19.79
C HIS A 787 -3.96 -6.52 21.31
N GLY A 788 -2.97 -7.10 22.00
CA GLY A 788 -3.06 -7.39 23.44
C GLY A 788 -3.01 -6.17 24.36
N ILE A 789 -2.35 -5.07 23.95
CA ILE A 789 -2.08 -3.94 24.87
C ILE A 789 -3.33 -3.22 25.39
N HIS A 790 -4.46 -3.31 24.68
CA HIS A 790 -5.71 -2.66 25.06
C HIS A 790 -6.24 -3.12 26.42
N LEU A 791 -6.00 -4.38 26.80
CA LEU A 791 -6.41 -4.95 28.09
C LEU A 791 -5.75 -4.25 29.29
N ARG A 792 -4.61 -3.57 29.09
CA ARG A 792 -3.96 -2.75 30.14
C ARG A 792 -4.67 -1.43 30.43
N GLY A 793 -5.63 -1.03 29.59
CA GLY A 793 -6.51 0.11 29.85
C GLY A 793 -7.38 -0.08 31.10
N TYR A 794 -7.77 -1.32 31.41
CA TYR A 794 -8.52 -1.66 32.63
C TYR A 794 -7.75 -1.31 33.92
N ALA A 795 -6.41 -1.35 33.90
CA ALA A 795 -5.57 -0.94 35.02
C ALA A 795 -5.33 0.59 35.11
N GLN A 796 -6.17 1.40 34.43
CA GLN A 796 -6.05 2.88 34.30
C GLN A 796 -4.72 3.38 33.70
N LYS A 797 -3.89 2.49 33.15
CA LYS A 797 -2.67 2.84 32.43
C LYS A 797 -3.00 3.24 30.98
N ASN A 798 -2.22 4.16 30.41
CA ASN A 798 -2.39 4.55 29.01
C ASN A 798 -1.79 3.47 28.08
N PRO A 799 -2.59 2.75 27.27
CA PRO A 799 -2.09 1.63 26.47
C PRO A 799 -0.98 2.02 25.47
N LYS A 800 -0.99 3.25 24.97
CA LYS A 800 0.05 3.77 24.06
C LYS A 800 1.41 3.93 24.75
N GLN A 801 1.42 4.31 26.03
CA GLN A 801 2.66 4.45 26.80
C GLN A 801 3.23 3.09 27.19
N GLU A 802 2.36 2.14 27.57
CA GLU A 802 2.76 0.74 27.79
C GLU A 802 3.31 0.12 26.48
N TYR A 803 2.59 0.26 25.35
CA TYR A 803 3.05 -0.20 24.03
C TYR A 803 4.45 0.33 23.70
N LYS A 804 4.67 1.65 23.87
CA LYS A 804 5.98 2.26 23.57
C LYS A 804 7.09 1.77 24.51
N ARG A 805 6.82 1.45 25.78
CA ARG A 805 7.83 0.88 26.68
C ARG A 805 8.21 -0.54 26.24
N GLU A 806 7.24 -1.37 25.93
CA GLU A 806 7.46 -2.81 25.72
C GLU A 806 7.97 -3.12 24.31
N SER A 807 7.47 -2.40 23.31
CA SER A 807 8.09 -2.41 21.97
C SER A 807 9.54 -1.92 21.98
N PHE A 808 9.92 -1.00 22.88
CA PHE A 808 11.31 -0.56 23.01
C PHE A 808 12.20 -1.63 23.68
N ALA A 809 11.72 -2.29 24.73
CA ALA A 809 12.43 -3.42 25.36
C ALA A 809 12.67 -4.55 24.34
N LEU A 810 11.61 -5.04 23.69
CA LEU A 810 11.69 -6.05 22.62
C LEU A 810 12.66 -5.65 21.49
N PHE A 811 12.80 -4.36 21.20
CA PHE A 811 13.72 -3.87 20.19
C PHE A 811 15.19 -3.80 20.66
N GLN A 812 15.44 -3.64 21.96
CA GLN A 812 16.77 -3.85 22.54
C GLN A 812 17.13 -5.35 22.50
N ASP A 813 16.22 -6.20 22.96
CA ASP A 813 16.37 -7.67 22.96
C ASP A 813 16.64 -8.21 21.54
N LEU A 814 15.97 -7.63 20.52
CA LEU A 814 16.22 -7.89 19.10
C LEU A 814 17.66 -7.51 18.69
N LEU A 815 18.11 -6.30 19.01
CA LEU A 815 19.43 -5.81 18.58
C LEU A 815 20.57 -6.58 19.26
N GLU A 816 20.38 -7.05 20.50
CA GLU A 816 21.33 -7.92 21.19
C GLU A 816 21.29 -9.35 20.62
N SER A 817 20.10 -9.88 20.31
CA SER A 817 19.95 -11.20 19.66
C SER A 817 20.55 -11.24 18.26
N ILE A 818 20.40 -10.18 17.45
CA ILE A 818 21.06 -10.08 16.13
C ILE A 818 22.58 -10.22 16.26
N LYS A 819 23.20 -9.62 17.29
CA LYS A 819 24.65 -9.74 17.53
C LYS A 819 25.02 -11.15 17.98
N ARG A 820 24.39 -11.64 19.05
CA ARG A 820 24.63 -12.98 19.62
C ARG A 820 24.48 -14.07 18.57
N ASP A 821 23.35 -14.08 17.85
CA ASP A 821 23.00 -15.17 16.95
C ASP A 821 23.81 -15.11 15.64
N SER A 822 24.23 -13.91 15.20
CA SER A 822 25.22 -13.76 14.13
C SER A 822 26.57 -14.37 14.52
N ILE A 823 27.09 -14.00 15.69
CA ILE A 823 28.35 -14.56 16.22
C ILE A 823 28.23 -16.07 16.41
N ARG A 824 27.09 -16.57 16.90
CA ARG A 824 26.82 -18.00 17.10
C ARG A 824 26.85 -18.80 15.81
N VAL A 825 26.16 -18.34 14.76
CA VAL A 825 26.19 -19.03 13.45
C VAL A 825 27.62 -19.03 12.88
N LEU A 826 28.32 -17.89 12.90
CA LEU A 826 29.69 -17.80 12.39
C LEU A 826 30.69 -18.63 13.22
N SER A 827 30.44 -18.81 14.52
CA SER A 827 31.33 -19.55 15.41
C SER A 827 31.07 -21.07 15.40
N HIS A 828 29.85 -21.53 15.10
CA HIS A 828 29.57 -22.97 14.91
C HIS A 828 29.84 -23.49 13.49
N VAL A 829 30.00 -22.62 12.50
CA VAL A 829 30.30 -23.05 11.12
C VAL A 829 31.67 -23.73 11.05
N GLN A 830 31.65 -25.00 10.60
CA GLN A 830 32.83 -25.82 10.37
C GLN A 830 33.26 -25.72 8.90
N VAL A 831 34.41 -25.08 8.65
CA VAL A 831 35.02 -25.05 7.33
C VAL A 831 35.63 -26.42 7.03
N ARG A 832 34.97 -27.21 6.19
CA ARG A 832 35.56 -28.45 5.67
C ARG A 832 36.55 -28.10 4.57
N ARG A 833 37.81 -28.50 4.73
CA ARG A 833 38.64 -28.82 3.57
C ARG A 833 38.02 -30.04 2.91
N GLU A 834 37.59 -29.92 1.66
CA GLU A 834 37.38 -31.10 0.83
C GLU A 834 38.77 -31.67 0.51
N ASP A 835 39.04 -32.90 0.93
CA ASP A 835 40.25 -33.60 0.51
C ASP A 835 40.13 -33.82 -1.01
N PRO A 836 41.14 -33.46 -1.84
CA PRO A 836 41.09 -33.70 -3.27
C PRO A 836 40.81 -35.17 -3.64
N ALA A 837 41.19 -36.12 -2.78
CA ALA A 837 40.85 -37.53 -2.95
C ALA A 837 39.37 -37.85 -2.64
N GLU A 838 38.72 -37.13 -1.72
CA GLU A 838 37.28 -37.25 -1.48
C GLU A 838 36.45 -36.53 -2.56
N GLU A 839 36.90 -35.38 -3.08
CA GLU A 839 36.23 -34.73 -4.21
C GLU A 839 36.38 -35.54 -5.50
N GLU A 840 37.58 -36.04 -5.84
CA GLU A 840 37.76 -36.94 -6.98
C GLU A 840 36.94 -38.24 -6.78
N ALA A 841 36.80 -38.73 -5.54
CA ALA A 841 35.92 -39.87 -5.24
C ALA A 841 34.42 -39.53 -5.34
N ARG A 842 33.97 -38.33 -4.99
CA ARG A 842 32.58 -37.85 -5.20
C ARG A 842 32.29 -37.77 -6.69
N LEU A 843 33.13 -37.07 -7.45
CA LEU A 843 33.00 -36.94 -8.90
C LEU A 843 33.08 -38.30 -9.60
N ARG A 844 33.91 -39.24 -9.13
CA ARG A 844 33.90 -40.64 -9.61
C ARG A 844 32.62 -41.38 -9.26
N ARG A 845 32.07 -41.23 -8.04
CA ARG A 845 30.80 -41.88 -7.66
C ARG A 845 29.63 -41.34 -8.48
N GLU A 846 29.55 -40.03 -8.68
CA GLU A 846 28.54 -39.39 -9.53
C GLU A 846 28.70 -39.82 -10.99
N ALA A 847 29.92 -39.86 -11.52
CA ALA A 847 30.19 -40.39 -12.86
C ALA A 847 29.88 -41.89 -12.99
N GLU A 848 30.14 -42.70 -11.96
CA GLU A 848 29.76 -44.11 -11.90
C GLU A 848 28.24 -44.31 -11.79
N GLU A 849 27.52 -43.48 -11.05
CA GLU A 849 26.05 -43.53 -10.99
C GLU A 849 25.41 -43.07 -12.30
N LEU A 850 25.99 -42.06 -12.95
CA LEU A 850 25.58 -41.62 -14.29
C LEU A 850 25.86 -42.72 -15.33
N ALA A 851 27.03 -43.36 -15.27
CA ALA A 851 27.39 -44.49 -16.12
C ALA A 851 26.53 -45.73 -15.84
N LYS A 852 26.21 -46.03 -14.58
CA LYS A 852 25.25 -47.10 -14.20
C LYS A 852 23.86 -46.79 -14.77
N ARG A 853 23.36 -45.56 -14.65
CA ARG A 853 22.10 -45.13 -15.27
C ARG A 853 22.11 -45.31 -16.80
N MET A 854 23.21 -44.96 -17.47
CA MET A 854 23.37 -45.20 -18.92
C MET A 854 23.49 -46.69 -19.27
N GLN A 855 24.10 -47.52 -18.40
CA GLN A 855 24.17 -48.98 -18.59
C GLN A 855 22.81 -49.66 -18.39
N PHE A 856 21.99 -49.22 -17.43
CA PHE A 856 20.61 -49.68 -17.30
C PHE A 856 19.78 -49.33 -18.54
N GLN A 857 19.90 -48.10 -19.05
CA GLN A 857 19.24 -47.69 -20.31
C GLN A 857 19.68 -48.53 -21.52
N HIS A 858 20.96 -48.92 -21.62
CA HIS A 858 21.42 -49.82 -22.68
C HIS A 858 20.97 -51.28 -22.47
N ALA A 859 20.80 -51.74 -21.24
CA ALA A 859 20.27 -53.07 -20.95
C ALA A 859 18.78 -53.18 -21.31
N GLU A 860 17.97 -52.17 -20.99
CA GLU A 860 16.54 -52.12 -21.35
C GLU A 860 16.33 -52.10 -22.88
N VAL A 861 17.15 -51.35 -23.63
CA VAL A 861 17.09 -51.31 -25.10
C VAL A 861 17.44 -52.65 -25.75
N SER A 862 18.28 -53.48 -25.12
CA SER A 862 18.71 -54.77 -25.68
C SER A 862 17.81 -55.96 -25.30
N ALA A 863 16.73 -55.73 -24.54
CA ALA A 863 15.85 -56.78 -24.01
C ALA A 863 14.48 -56.89 -24.70
N LEU A 864 14.21 -56.07 -25.73
CA LEU A 864 12.88 -55.90 -26.34
C LEU A 864 12.63 -56.68 -27.65
N ASP A 865 13.60 -57.48 -28.12
CA ASP A 865 13.45 -58.36 -29.30
C ASP A 865 13.15 -59.82 -28.91
N GLN A 866 11.95 -60.07 -28.36
CA GLN A 866 11.28 -61.39 -28.38
C GLN A 866 9.76 -61.27 -28.12
N PRO A 867 8.90 -62.07 -28.77
CA PRO A 867 7.43 -62.00 -28.65
C PRO A 867 6.83 -62.93 -27.57
N GLU A 868 5.48 -62.96 -27.49
CA GLU A 868 4.60 -63.77 -26.59
C GLU A 868 4.34 -63.14 -25.19
N GLU A 869 3.15 -63.17 -24.58
CA GLU A 869 1.74 -63.39 -25.05
C GLU A 869 0.75 -62.70 -24.05
N GLN A 870 -0.56 -62.60 -24.36
CA GLN A 870 -1.59 -61.92 -23.53
C GLN A 870 -2.44 -62.89 -22.67
N PRO A 871 -3.01 -62.45 -21.52
CA PRO A 871 -4.40 -61.91 -21.46
C PRO A 871 -4.49 -60.55 -20.71
N GLU A 872 -5.40 -59.61 -21.03
CA GLU A 872 -6.85 -59.54 -20.67
C GLU A 872 -7.12 -59.62 -19.15
N VAL A 873 -7.97 -58.82 -18.46
CA VAL A 873 -9.11 -57.91 -18.75
C VAL A 873 -9.19 -56.88 -17.58
N ALA A 874 -9.70 -55.62 -17.56
CA ALA A 874 -9.91 -54.43 -18.42
C ALA A 874 -10.16 -53.23 -17.43
N GLY A 875 -10.38 -51.95 -17.73
CA GLY A 875 -10.63 -51.15 -18.95
C GLY A 875 -10.53 -49.63 -18.63
N GLN A 876 -11.24 -48.73 -19.34
CA GLN A 876 -11.08 -47.25 -19.23
C GLN A 876 -12.44 -46.48 -19.26
N PRO A 877 -12.47 -45.13 -19.07
CA PRO A 877 -12.15 -44.15 -20.14
C PRO A 877 -11.29 -42.94 -19.68
N ASP A 878 -10.77 -42.03 -20.52
CA ASP A 878 -10.28 -42.01 -21.92
C ASP A 878 -9.64 -40.61 -22.21
N VAL A 879 -9.07 -40.38 -23.41
CA VAL A 879 -8.82 -39.12 -24.16
C VAL A 879 -7.35 -38.89 -24.63
N ALA A 880 -7.14 -39.20 -25.91
CA ALA A 880 -6.29 -38.55 -26.92
C ALA A 880 -4.75 -38.44 -26.76
N VAL A 881 -4.04 -38.96 -27.77
CA VAL A 881 -2.59 -38.81 -28.02
C VAL A 881 -2.36 -38.08 -29.35
N ALA A 882 -1.32 -37.24 -29.44
CA ALA A 882 -0.93 -36.54 -30.67
C ALA A 882 0.12 -37.32 -31.50
N PRO A 883 0.10 -37.24 -32.86
CA PRO A 883 0.93 -38.09 -33.71
C PRO A 883 2.39 -37.61 -33.85
N VAL A 884 3.33 -38.57 -33.87
CA VAL A 884 4.77 -38.35 -34.10
C VAL A 884 5.08 -38.28 -35.60
N ARG A 885 5.97 -37.37 -36.02
CA ARG A 885 6.49 -37.28 -37.40
C ARG A 885 7.80 -38.04 -37.55
N THR A 886 8.00 -38.65 -38.72
CA THR A 886 9.07 -39.60 -39.04
C THR A 886 10.22 -39.05 -39.89
N GLU A 887 10.38 -37.72 -39.98
CA GLU A 887 11.44 -37.07 -40.79
C GLU A 887 12.37 -36.17 -39.95
N PRO A 888 13.69 -36.15 -40.22
CA PRO A 888 14.66 -35.36 -39.47
C PRO A 888 14.54 -33.85 -39.73
N LYS A 889 14.72 -33.06 -38.66
CA LYS A 889 14.45 -31.61 -38.65
C LYS A 889 15.66 -30.80 -39.13
N ILE A 890 15.61 -30.35 -40.39
CA ILE A 890 16.66 -29.55 -41.05
C ILE A 890 16.99 -28.26 -40.25
N GLY A 891 18.27 -27.99 -40.08
CA GLY A 891 18.81 -26.88 -39.29
C GLY A 891 18.71 -25.53 -39.99
N ARG A 892 18.40 -24.47 -39.23
CA ARG A 892 18.20 -23.09 -39.73
C ARG A 892 19.36 -22.54 -40.60
N ASN A 893 20.59 -23.01 -40.38
CA ASN A 893 21.81 -22.57 -41.08
C ASN A 893 22.28 -23.53 -42.19
N GLU A 894 21.61 -24.66 -42.39
CA GLU A 894 21.97 -25.68 -43.38
C GLU A 894 21.51 -25.29 -44.80
N PRO A 895 22.04 -25.89 -45.88
CA PRO A 895 21.56 -25.67 -47.25
C PRO A 895 20.08 -26.00 -47.37
N CYS A 896 19.30 -25.13 -48.01
CA CYS A 896 17.87 -25.36 -48.20
C CYS A 896 17.63 -26.51 -49.20
N PRO A 897 16.80 -27.52 -48.88
CA PRO A 897 16.67 -28.75 -49.69
C PRO A 897 16.06 -28.53 -51.09
N CYS A 898 15.54 -27.33 -51.38
CA CYS A 898 15.07 -26.94 -52.71
C CYS A 898 16.20 -26.70 -53.74
N GLY A 899 17.47 -26.90 -53.38
CA GLY A 899 18.62 -26.74 -54.29
C GLY A 899 19.00 -25.28 -54.59
N SER A 900 18.40 -24.30 -53.93
CA SER A 900 18.60 -22.85 -54.20
C SER A 900 19.98 -22.28 -53.82
N GLY A 901 20.88 -23.10 -53.27
CA GLY A 901 22.20 -22.68 -52.77
C GLY A 901 22.19 -21.80 -51.50
N LYS A 902 21.01 -21.38 -51.03
CA LYS A 902 20.84 -20.52 -49.84
C LYS A 902 20.66 -21.34 -48.56
N LYS A 903 21.04 -20.77 -47.42
CA LYS A 903 20.76 -21.35 -46.09
C LYS A 903 19.25 -21.34 -45.81
N TYR A 904 18.73 -22.34 -45.10
CA TYR A 904 17.30 -22.55 -44.87
C TYR A 904 16.56 -21.29 -44.39
N LYS A 905 17.11 -20.58 -43.39
CA LYS A 905 16.55 -19.32 -42.83
C LYS A 905 16.48 -18.11 -43.79
N HIS A 906 17.06 -18.21 -44.99
CA HIS A 906 17.02 -17.20 -46.05
C HIS A 906 16.37 -17.77 -47.34
N CYS A 907 15.48 -18.74 -47.16
CA CYS A 907 14.67 -19.39 -48.18
C CYS A 907 13.40 -19.92 -47.50
N HIS A 908 13.10 -21.23 -47.53
CA HIS A 908 11.88 -21.82 -46.94
C HIS A 908 11.72 -21.67 -45.41
N GLY A 909 12.77 -21.26 -44.69
CA GLY A 909 12.73 -20.89 -43.28
C GLY A 909 12.75 -19.39 -43.01
N GLN A 910 12.56 -18.56 -44.02
CA GLN A 910 12.44 -17.11 -43.89
C GLN A 910 10.97 -16.74 -43.67
N VAL A 911 10.65 -16.34 -42.44
CA VAL A 911 9.35 -15.75 -42.10
C VAL A 911 9.39 -14.26 -42.50
N GLN A 912 8.27 -13.71 -42.96
CA GLN A 912 8.11 -12.26 -43.19
C GLN A 912 7.88 -11.53 -41.87
#